data_AF-A0A847PVX5-F1
#
_entry.id   AF-A0A847PVX5-F1
#
_cell.length_a   1.000
_cell.length_b   1.000
_cell.length_c   1.000
_cell.angle_alpha   90.00
_cell.angle_beta   90.00
_cell.angle_gamma   90.00
#
_symmetry.space_group_name_H-M   'P 1'
#
loop_
_entity.id
_entity.type
_entity.pdbx_description
1 polymer ?
#
loop_
_entity_poly.entity_id
_entity_poly.type
_entity_poly.pdbx_seq_one_letter_code
_entity_poly.pdbx_strand_id
1 'polypeptide(L)'
;MAQPGREVLIAEGDPELALMLQKALRIGGFAADLCQDGFDVVRRVSTSPPDLLVCGIYLPGLSGLRICRYLRNDAILGAIPILMLVPRVERSVLHRARRAGADRILEIPVPMPEIVSVCQDLLAEARPRPAASARHIPPDREGTLDELVGILETGLTRLETVRDLCIELSTCTSVSEIFRAIAAAAVTGLGFDRVQVFRYRPETDDLVLESSLGRGLAQDPGMVMSLRGQEGMPAAIAVRELRQVLSREAPLPEIKIAWFGSADYVDTPLAAGRRLMGLVRVDRQAGAEKPGRSELEVLEEFCAQASAALAAAVDMEQISESRDQIAAILSSLDSAVVLVDTTLRITDATARARDIFGMDPDSMKGRPLYEALPLLSKDPRPEMLRGVFLEGRAALEQGVSIQIGASGQLVVNLRYAPFRRGGRISGAMILATDVTEENSLREDLRRRNDELENLSRIGRDMNASTQLDEIGARLLGTLRKFYPDEAISILVPEETSSDESFPESLKVVAQSGYPDETDGFETHRSVIFPKLTGNDALPQRRHSIVGLVANAFIGKKIVNVPDVALDSRYVPNLPNTRSEIAVPMVVHEKTMGVIDLQSSVRGRFDEDSERRIGTLANHAATALENARLQAQYWEMAQRDKLTNLRNLRFFDEKLKEELARAERHYYECSLIMIDIDDFKHYNDSFGHPVGNLLLRSVARAIQSALRGETGDTLARYGGEEFVCILPFASGKVAAEIAERIRKSVLAANQDIPHATEQPQGCVSISLGVSTFPSDVPEMDKLLEVADQRLYLAKRAGKNRVFAPALGNCPQIRR
;
A
#
# COMPACT_ATOMS: atom_id res chain seq x y z
N MET A 1 -39.88 99.96 27.53
CA MET A 1 -41.00 99.12 28.00
C MET A 1 -40.51 97.68 27.98
N ALA A 2 -40.28 97.08 29.15
CA ALA A 2 -39.72 95.74 29.28
C ALA A 2 -40.79 94.69 28.96
N GLN A 3 -40.49 93.74 28.07
CA GLN A 3 -41.34 92.56 27.87
C GLN A 3 -41.36 91.74 29.17
N PRO A 4 -42.51 91.22 29.62
CA PRO A 4 -42.55 90.34 30.79
C PRO A 4 -41.63 89.14 30.54
N GLY A 5 -40.69 88.90 31.46
CA GLY A 5 -39.63 87.91 31.28
C GLY A 5 -40.19 86.51 31.14
N ARG A 6 -39.85 85.81 30.06
CA ARG A 6 -40.26 84.42 29.81
C ARG A 6 -39.73 83.50 30.91
N GLU A 7 -40.57 82.59 31.40
CA GLU A 7 -40.26 81.69 32.51
C GLU A 7 -39.45 80.48 32.02
N VAL A 8 -38.27 80.28 32.59
CA VAL A 8 -37.40 79.15 32.27
C VAL A 8 -37.18 78.31 33.53
N LEU A 9 -37.54 77.03 33.46
CA LEU A 9 -37.21 76.08 34.52
C LEU A 9 -35.89 75.40 34.17
N ILE A 10 -34.92 75.49 35.07
CA ILE A 10 -33.64 74.80 34.96
C ILE A 10 -33.68 73.60 35.90
N ALA A 11 -33.65 72.41 35.31
CA ALA A 11 -33.53 71.13 35.98
C ALA A 11 -32.08 70.64 35.86
N GLU A 12 -31.24 70.93 36.86
CA GLU A 12 -29.82 70.51 36.85
C GLU A 12 -29.43 69.98 38.24
N GLY A 13 -28.85 68.77 38.27
CA GLY A 13 -28.50 68.07 39.49
C GLY A 13 -27.19 68.56 40.12
N ASP A 14 -26.29 69.14 39.32
CA ASP A 14 -25.08 69.82 39.82
C ASP A 14 -25.44 71.23 40.33
N PRO A 15 -25.33 71.52 41.65
CA PRO A 15 -25.69 72.80 42.22
C PRO A 15 -24.87 73.98 41.68
N GLU A 16 -23.59 73.77 41.34
CA GLU A 16 -22.73 74.83 40.83
C GLU A 16 -23.11 75.19 39.40
N LEU A 17 -23.32 74.18 38.55
CA LEU A 17 -23.78 74.38 37.18
C LEU A 17 -25.18 74.99 37.15
N ALA A 18 -26.11 74.51 37.97
CA ALA A 18 -27.46 75.06 38.10
C ALA A 18 -27.42 76.57 38.42
N LEU A 19 -26.59 76.97 39.39
CA LEU A 19 -26.46 78.39 39.77
C LEU A 19 -25.82 79.24 38.66
N MET A 20 -24.84 78.69 37.93
CA MET A 20 -24.25 79.37 36.76
C MET A 20 -25.28 79.57 35.64
N LEU A 21 -26.07 78.54 35.32
CA LEU A 21 -27.16 78.60 34.33
C LEU A 21 -28.19 79.64 34.71
N GLN A 22 -28.61 79.67 35.98
CA GLN A 22 -29.59 80.64 36.47
C GLN A 22 -29.10 82.08 36.34
N LYS A 23 -27.84 82.34 36.74
CA LYS A 23 -27.24 83.67 36.60
C LYS A 23 -27.16 84.09 35.13
N ALA A 24 -26.70 83.20 34.25
CA ALA A 24 -26.57 83.49 32.82
C ALA A 24 -27.92 83.80 32.17
N LEU A 25 -28.96 82.98 32.43
CA LEU A 25 -30.29 83.20 31.87
C LEU A 25 -30.97 84.45 32.43
N ARG A 26 -30.77 84.78 33.71
CA ARG A 26 -31.26 86.05 34.30
C ARG A 26 -30.60 87.29 33.67
N ILE A 27 -29.29 87.25 33.42
CA ILE A 27 -28.59 88.31 32.67
C ILE A 27 -29.13 88.40 31.24
N GLY A 28 -29.47 87.27 30.63
CA GLY A 28 -30.11 87.17 29.32
C GLY A 28 -31.58 87.61 29.25
N GLY A 29 -32.17 88.07 30.37
CA GLY A 29 -33.53 88.61 30.43
C GLY A 29 -34.63 87.59 30.76
N PHE A 30 -34.28 86.36 31.17
CA PHE A 30 -35.24 85.31 31.54
C PHE A 30 -35.58 85.29 33.04
N ALA A 31 -36.81 84.91 33.36
CA ALA A 31 -37.19 84.54 34.72
C ALA A 31 -36.80 83.08 34.96
N ALA A 32 -35.61 82.85 35.53
CA ALA A 32 -35.03 81.51 35.66
C ALA A 32 -35.17 80.94 37.09
N ASP A 33 -35.86 79.80 37.20
CA ASP A 33 -36.06 79.04 38.43
C ASP A 33 -35.31 77.70 38.41
N LEU A 34 -34.88 77.27 39.60
CA LEU A 34 -34.11 76.03 39.76
C LEU A 34 -34.97 74.89 40.31
N CYS A 35 -34.72 73.71 39.76
CA CYS A 35 -35.15 72.43 40.29
C CYS A 35 -33.97 71.46 40.22
N GLN A 36 -33.74 70.71 41.30
CA GLN A 36 -32.62 69.76 41.38
C GLN A 36 -33.08 68.31 41.44
N ASP A 37 -34.38 68.05 41.60
CA ASP A 37 -34.96 66.70 41.65
C ASP A 37 -35.96 66.51 40.52
N GLY A 38 -35.80 65.41 39.78
CA GLY A 38 -36.57 65.15 38.57
C GLY A 38 -38.06 64.92 38.78
N PHE A 39 -38.49 64.44 39.96
CA PHE A 39 -39.92 64.35 40.27
C PHE A 39 -40.51 65.72 40.58
N ASP A 40 -39.75 66.60 41.25
CA ASP A 40 -40.19 67.98 41.47
C ASP A 40 -40.27 68.77 40.15
N VAL A 41 -39.46 68.44 39.13
CA VAL A 41 -39.61 68.98 37.77
C VAL A 41 -40.98 68.64 37.19
N VAL A 42 -41.35 67.36 37.18
CA VAL A 42 -42.65 66.91 36.65
C VAL A 42 -43.80 67.61 37.37
N ARG A 43 -43.76 67.62 38.71
CA ARG A 43 -44.77 68.30 39.53
C ARG A 43 -44.90 69.78 39.17
N ARG A 44 -43.78 70.52 39.09
CA ARG A 44 -43.80 71.96 38.78
C ARG A 44 -44.32 72.22 37.37
N VAL A 45 -43.83 71.49 36.37
CA VAL A 45 -44.26 71.64 34.98
C VAL A 45 -45.76 71.36 34.82
N SER A 46 -46.31 70.39 35.55
CA SER A 46 -47.76 70.12 35.55
C SER A 46 -48.58 71.20 36.26
N THR A 47 -48.02 71.87 37.29
CA THR A 47 -48.74 72.91 38.04
C THR A 47 -48.62 74.32 37.45
N SER A 48 -47.44 74.66 36.92
CA SER A 48 -47.11 75.96 36.35
C SER A 48 -46.11 75.71 35.21
N PRO A 49 -46.60 75.51 33.97
CA PRO A 49 -45.75 75.08 32.86
C PRO A 49 -44.83 76.21 32.39
N PRO A 50 -43.50 76.09 32.53
CA PRO A 50 -42.54 77.13 32.15
C PRO A 50 -42.52 77.30 30.64
N ASP A 51 -42.16 78.47 30.12
CA ASP A 51 -42.01 78.73 28.68
C ASP A 51 -40.95 77.83 28.02
N LEU A 52 -39.90 77.46 28.75
CA LEU A 52 -38.85 76.55 28.30
C LEU A 52 -38.27 75.74 29.48
N LEU A 53 -37.89 74.49 29.23
CA LEU A 53 -37.21 73.62 30.18
C LEU A 53 -35.75 73.40 29.74
N VAL A 54 -34.79 73.80 30.59
CA VAL A 54 -33.38 73.40 30.46
C VAL A 54 -33.17 72.20 31.38
N CYS A 55 -32.80 71.05 30.85
CA CYS A 55 -32.76 69.79 31.59
C CYS A 55 -31.41 69.09 31.44
N GLY A 56 -30.72 68.88 32.56
CA GLY A 56 -29.58 67.98 32.65
C GLY A 56 -30.03 66.53 32.55
N ILE A 57 -29.22 65.68 31.93
CA ILE A 57 -29.54 64.24 31.83
C ILE A 57 -29.53 63.56 33.19
N TYR A 58 -28.60 63.96 34.06
CA TYR A 58 -28.39 63.38 35.36
C TYR A 58 -29.07 64.22 36.44
N LEU A 59 -30.27 63.78 36.82
CA LEU A 59 -31.05 64.35 37.91
C LEU A 59 -31.34 63.26 38.94
N PRO A 60 -31.23 63.54 40.25
CA PRO A 60 -31.77 62.66 41.28
C PRO A 60 -33.29 62.53 41.13
N GLY A 61 -33.84 61.39 41.54
CA GLY A 61 -35.26 61.06 41.39
C GLY A 61 -35.61 60.54 40.00
N LEU A 62 -35.67 61.44 39.00
CA LEU A 62 -36.07 61.11 37.63
C LEU A 62 -35.09 61.71 36.61
N SER A 63 -34.52 60.88 35.73
CA SER A 63 -33.54 61.37 34.74
C SER A 63 -34.17 62.28 33.69
N GLY A 64 -33.37 63.19 33.13
CA GLY A 64 -33.83 64.14 32.11
C GLY A 64 -34.43 63.46 30.88
N LEU A 65 -33.92 62.27 30.50
CA LEU A 65 -34.49 61.47 29.40
C LEU A 65 -35.91 60.98 29.69
N ARG A 66 -36.20 60.60 30.94
CA ARG A 66 -37.53 60.13 31.35
C ARG A 66 -38.51 61.29 31.47
N ILE A 67 -38.08 62.42 32.02
CA ILE A 67 -38.85 63.67 32.06
C ILE A 67 -39.25 64.08 30.63
N CYS A 68 -38.30 64.05 29.70
CA CYS A 68 -38.55 64.41 28.30
C CYS A 68 -39.62 63.52 27.65
N ARG A 69 -39.52 62.19 27.82
CA ARG A 69 -40.54 61.26 27.30
C ARG A 69 -41.91 61.47 27.93
N TYR A 70 -41.93 61.69 29.24
CA TYR A 70 -43.17 61.96 29.97
C TYR A 70 -43.88 63.20 29.39
N LEU A 71 -43.16 64.31 29.25
CA LEU A 71 -43.73 65.55 28.70
C LEU A 71 -44.18 65.37 27.25
N ARG A 72 -43.41 64.67 26.42
CA ARG A 72 -43.77 64.46 25.00
C ARG A 72 -44.98 63.56 24.77
N ASN A 73 -45.29 62.69 25.73
CA ASN A 73 -46.49 61.87 25.68
C ASN A 73 -47.74 62.61 26.21
N ASP A 74 -47.58 63.82 26.74
CA ASP A 74 -48.68 64.67 27.19
C ASP A 74 -49.10 65.67 26.10
N ALA A 75 -50.41 65.76 25.83
CA ALA A 75 -50.94 66.57 24.73
C ALA A 75 -50.77 68.09 24.92
N ILE A 76 -50.62 68.57 26.17
CA ILE A 76 -50.49 69.98 26.51
C ILE A 76 -49.03 70.31 26.85
N LEU A 77 -48.40 69.50 27.71
CA LEU A 77 -47.02 69.70 28.15
C LEU A 77 -46.00 69.31 27.06
N GLY A 78 -46.40 68.49 26.09
CA GLY A 78 -45.55 68.10 24.96
C GLY A 78 -45.13 69.25 24.05
N ALA A 79 -45.80 70.40 24.13
CA ALA A 79 -45.45 71.61 23.39
C ALA A 79 -44.35 72.46 24.06
N ILE A 80 -43.93 72.13 25.29
CA ILE A 80 -42.87 72.87 25.99
C ILE A 80 -41.53 72.59 25.30
N PRO A 81 -40.78 73.62 24.86
CA PRO A 81 -39.43 73.47 24.35
C PRO A 81 -38.47 72.92 25.41
N ILE A 82 -37.69 71.90 25.06
CA ILE A 82 -36.74 71.23 25.95
C ILE A 82 -35.32 71.34 25.37
N LEU A 83 -34.47 72.05 26.10
CA LEU A 83 -33.01 72.04 25.91
C LEU A 83 -32.39 70.99 26.83
N MET A 84 -31.76 69.97 26.26
CA MET A 84 -31.08 68.92 27.02
C MET A 84 -29.58 69.20 27.14
N LEU A 85 -29.02 69.13 28.35
CA LEU A 85 -27.59 69.26 28.63
C LEU A 85 -26.95 67.87 28.84
N VAL A 86 -25.91 67.55 28.05
CA VAL A 86 -25.32 66.20 27.98
C VAL A 86 -23.81 66.26 28.20
N PRO A 87 -23.19 65.46 29.07
CA PRO A 87 -21.73 65.44 29.19
C PRO A 87 -21.04 65.04 27.89
N ARG A 88 -20.03 65.81 27.46
CA ARG A 88 -19.29 65.60 26.19
C ARG A 88 -18.64 64.22 26.06
N VAL A 89 -18.36 63.56 27.19
CA VAL A 89 -17.77 62.21 27.26
C VAL A 89 -18.75 61.09 26.87
N GLU A 90 -20.04 61.37 26.71
CA GLU A 90 -21.07 60.34 26.50
C GLU A 90 -21.82 60.48 25.17
N ARG A 91 -21.10 60.40 24.05
CA ARG A 91 -21.67 60.50 22.69
C ARG A 91 -22.82 59.51 22.41
N SER A 92 -22.85 58.35 23.07
CA SER A 92 -23.94 57.37 22.95
C SER A 92 -25.28 57.87 23.49
N VAL A 93 -25.26 58.85 24.39
CA VAL A 93 -26.46 59.42 25.03
C VAL A 93 -27.16 60.45 24.13
N LEU A 94 -26.42 61.11 23.22
CA LEU A 94 -26.98 62.10 22.28
C LEU A 94 -28.13 61.52 21.44
N HIS A 95 -27.98 60.28 20.97
CA HIS A 95 -29.03 59.64 20.17
C HIS A 95 -30.27 59.30 21.01
N ARG A 96 -30.08 58.94 22.29
CA ARG A 96 -31.18 58.67 23.24
C ARG A 96 -31.92 59.94 23.62
N ALA A 97 -31.23 61.07 23.78
CA ALA A 97 -31.83 62.37 24.03
C ALA A 97 -32.69 62.86 22.85
N ARG A 98 -32.24 62.67 21.61
CA ARG A 98 -33.06 62.97 20.41
C ARG A 98 -34.31 62.08 20.34
N ARG A 99 -34.16 60.77 20.55
CA ARG A 99 -35.30 59.83 20.56
C ARG A 99 -36.28 60.07 21.71
N ALA A 100 -35.83 60.63 22.83
CA ALA A 100 -36.70 61.03 23.93
C ALA A 100 -37.52 62.30 23.62
N GLY A 101 -37.19 63.00 22.53
CA GLY A 101 -37.93 64.16 22.04
C GLY A 101 -37.35 65.52 22.45
N ALA A 102 -36.08 65.60 22.86
CA ALA A 102 -35.45 66.89 23.13
C ALA A 102 -35.34 67.74 21.85
N ASP A 103 -35.68 69.03 21.92
CA ASP A 103 -35.71 69.93 20.75
C ASP A 103 -34.30 70.42 20.36
N ARG A 104 -33.49 70.69 21.38
CA ARG A 104 -32.05 70.98 21.24
C ARG A 104 -31.27 70.25 22.31
N ILE A 105 -30.01 69.98 21.97
CA ILE A 105 -29.08 69.23 22.82
C ILE A 105 -27.75 69.96 22.78
N LEU A 106 -27.19 70.30 23.94
CA LEU A 106 -25.86 70.88 24.08
C LEU A 106 -24.96 69.96 24.90
N GLU A 107 -23.71 69.83 24.47
CA GLU A 107 -22.70 69.08 25.20
C GLU A 107 -22.03 69.98 26.26
N ILE A 108 -22.07 69.59 27.54
CA ILE A 108 -21.33 70.29 28.61
C ILE A 108 -19.86 69.78 28.67
N PRO A 109 -18.86 70.67 28.86
CA PRO A 109 -19.00 72.10 29.14
C PRO A 109 -19.30 72.94 27.88
N VAL A 110 -20.27 73.86 28.00
CA VAL A 110 -20.67 74.81 26.95
C VAL A 110 -20.60 76.24 27.48
N PRO A 111 -20.15 77.24 26.68
CA PRO A 111 -20.14 78.63 27.10
C PRO A 111 -21.55 79.15 27.45
N MET A 112 -21.67 79.84 28.58
CA MET A 112 -22.96 80.39 29.05
C MET A 112 -23.68 81.30 28.04
N PRO A 113 -22.98 82.16 27.24
CA PRO A 113 -23.64 82.94 26.19
C PRO A 113 -24.30 82.08 25.11
N GLU A 114 -23.75 80.90 24.82
CA GLU A 114 -24.31 79.97 23.84
C GLU A 114 -25.62 79.36 24.35
N ILE A 115 -25.70 78.99 25.63
CA ILE A 115 -26.94 78.50 26.25
C ILE A 115 -28.04 79.57 26.16
N VAL A 116 -27.72 80.83 26.47
CA VAL A 116 -28.67 81.94 26.38
C VAL A 116 -29.18 82.10 24.94
N SER A 117 -28.30 82.05 23.95
CA SER A 117 -28.67 82.12 22.52
C SER A 117 -29.61 80.97 22.13
N VAL A 118 -29.27 79.74 22.48
CA VAL A 118 -30.08 78.57 22.14
C VAL A 118 -31.45 78.60 22.81
N CYS A 119 -31.53 79.10 24.06
CA CYS A 119 -32.82 79.30 24.71
C CYS A 119 -33.67 80.36 23.99
N GLN A 120 -33.08 81.46 23.51
CA GLN A 120 -33.78 82.47 22.72
C GLN A 120 -34.28 81.91 21.39
N ASP A 121 -33.45 81.12 20.69
CA ASP A 121 -33.80 80.49 19.41
C ASP A 121 -34.94 79.49 19.58
N LEU A 122 -34.86 78.60 20.58
CA LEU A 122 -35.92 77.64 20.89
C LEU A 122 -37.26 78.32 21.17
N LEU A 123 -37.23 79.45 21.88
CA LEU A 123 -38.41 80.22 22.23
C LEU A 123 -38.98 81.04 21.05
N ALA A 124 -38.16 81.34 20.04
CA ALA A 124 -38.60 81.91 18.78
C ALA A 124 -39.21 80.84 17.84
N GLU A 125 -38.67 79.62 17.88
CA GLU A 125 -39.17 78.46 17.12
C GLU A 125 -40.42 77.81 17.75
N ALA A 126 -40.68 78.06 19.02
CA ALA A 126 -41.78 77.46 19.78
C ALA A 126 -43.15 77.84 19.22
N ARG A 127 -44.00 76.83 18.97
CA ARG A 127 -45.40 77.03 18.57
C ARG A 127 -46.23 77.54 19.76
N PRO A 128 -47.26 78.39 19.52
CA PRO A 128 -48.15 78.84 20.59
C PRO A 128 -48.88 77.65 21.22
N ARG A 129 -48.89 77.59 22.56
CA ARG A 129 -49.62 76.56 23.31
C ARG A 129 -51.12 76.71 23.08
N PRO A 130 -51.89 75.63 22.90
CA PRO A 130 -53.34 75.69 22.93
C PRO A 130 -53.82 76.24 24.29
N ALA A 131 -54.80 77.15 24.28
CA ALA A 131 -55.31 77.77 25.49
C ALA A 131 -55.92 76.70 26.42
N ALA A 132 -55.48 76.68 27.68
CA ALA A 132 -55.89 75.67 28.66
C ALA A 132 -57.39 75.79 28.99
N SER A 133 -58.21 74.87 28.49
CA SER A 133 -59.61 74.69 28.91
C SER A 133 -59.84 73.28 29.48
N ALA A 134 -59.07 72.90 30.49
CA ALA A 134 -59.41 71.86 31.44
C ALA A 134 -58.42 71.93 32.61
N ARG A 135 -58.90 71.91 33.85
CA ARG A 135 -58.03 71.70 35.01
C ARG A 135 -57.38 70.32 34.85
N HIS A 136 -56.09 70.28 34.53
CA HIS A 136 -55.30 69.07 34.75
C HIS A 136 -55.28 68.86 36.26
N ILE A 137 -56.03 67.86 36.73
CA ILE A 137 -55.91 67.38 38.09
C ILE A 137 -54.50 66.77 38.15
N PRO A 138 -53.57 67.31 38.95
CA PRO A 138 -52.29 66.65 39.13
C PRO A 138 -52.61 65.28 39.71
N PRO A 139 -52.13 64.18 39.11
CA PRO A 139 -52.31 62.89 39.73
C PRO A 139 -51.67 62.97 41.12
N ASP A 140 -52.37 62.47 42.14
CA ASP A 140 -51.77 62.42 43.46
C ASP A 140 -50.53 61.52 43.43
N ARG A 141 -49.70 61.64 44.47
CA ARG A 141 -48.45 60.90 44.57
C ARG A 141 -48.68 59.39 44.44
N GLU A 142 -49.82 58.87 44.88
CA GLU A 142 -50.14 57.44 44.88
C GLU A 142 -50.59 56.96 43.49
N GLY A 143 -51.47 57.67 42.78
CA GLY A 143 -51.94 57.27 41.45
C GLY A 143 -50.87 57.29 40.35
N THR A 144 -49.94 58.25 40.42
CA THR A 144 -48.79 58.28 39.47
C THR A 144 -47.74 57.22 39.84
N LEU A 145 -47.57 56.93 41.13
CA LEU A 145 -46.73 55.83 41.60
C LEU A 145 -47.35 54.50 41.21
N ASP A 146 -48.65 54.28 41.39
CA ASP A 146 -49.34 53.02 41.04
C ASP A 146 -49.31 52.74 39.53
N GLU A 147 -49.42 53.77 38.68
CA GLU A 147 -49.34 53.60 37.24
C GLU A 147 -47.88 53.34 36.77
N LEU A 148 -46.89 54.01 37.37
CA LEU A 148 -45.47 53.75 37.11
C LEU A 148 -44.97 52.45 37.74
N VAL A 149 -45.48 52.09 38.92
CA VAL A 149 -45.25 50.82 39.62
C VAL A 149 -45.91 49.72 38.81
N GLY A 150 -47.13 49.87 38.29
CA GLY A 150 -47.75 48.89 37.41
C GLY A 150 -46.96 48.66 36.11
N ILE A 151 -46.41 49.71 35.49
CA ILE A 151 -45.52 49.59 34.33
C ILE A 151 -44.17 48.94 34.72
N LEU A 152 -43.60 49.30 35.86
CA LEU A 152 -42.33 48.76 36.35
C LEU A 152 -42.45 47.31 36.83
N GLU A 153 -43.53 46.94 37.52
CA GLU A 153 -43.87 45.59 37.95
C GLU A 153 -44.12 44.71 36.74
N THR A 154 -44.87 45.18 35.74
CA THR A 154 -45.06 44.42 34.49
C THR A 154 -43.73 44.22 33.76
N GLY A 155 -42.86 45.24 33.71
CA GLY A 155 -41.52 45.14 33.13
C GLY A 155 -40.56 44.26 33.93
N LEU A 156 -40.65 44.29 35.26
CA LEU A 156 -39.83 43.52 36.19
C LEU A 156 -40.20 42.03 36.12
N THR A 157 -41.50 41.70 36.19
CA THR A 157 -42.00 40.33 36.01
C THR A 157 -41.55 39.74 34.68
N ARG A 158 -41.54 40.54 33.60
CA ARG A 158 -41.06 40.09 32.27
C ARG A 158 -39.54 39.82 32.25
N LEU A 159 -38.74 40.65 32.92
CA LEU A 159 -37.29 40.43 33.03
C LEU A 159 -36.95 39.27 33.98
N GLU A 160 -37.73 39.06 35.04
CA GLU A 160 -37.62 37.91 35.93
C GLU A 160 -37.91 36.61 35.19
N THR A 161 -38.93 36.57 34.33
CA THR A 161 -39.20 35.43 33.43
C THR A 161 -38.00 35.10 32.54
N VAL A 162 -37.39 36.09 31.88
CA VAL A 162 -36.22 35.85 31.00
C VAL A 162 -35.03 35.35 31.83
N ARG A 163 -34.82 35.90 33.03
CA ARG A 163 -33.76 35.46 33.94
C ARG A 163 -33.97 34.02 34.41
N ASP A 164 -35.19 33.67 34.81
CA ASP A 164 -35.52 32.35 35.34
C ASP A 164 -35.42 31.29 34.22
N LEU A 165 -35.78 31.63 32.98
CA LEU A 165 -35.47 30.81 31.80
C LEU A 165 -33.95 30.60 31.68
N CYS A 166 -33.13 31.65 31.74
CA CYS A 166 -31.67 31.49 31.62
C CYS A 166 -31.10 30.55 32.69
N ILE A 167 -31.66 30.57 33.90
CA ILE A 167 -31.31 29.62 34.97
C ILE A 167 -31.75 28.21 34.59
N GLU A 168 -33.00 28.00 34.19
CA GLU A 168 -33.51 26.69 33.79
C GLU A 168 -32.70 26.10 32.62
N LEU A 169 -32.43 26.89 31.59
CA LEU A 169 -31.60 26.52 30.44
C LEU A 169 -30.17 26.13 30.83
N SER A 170 -29.60 26.74 31.88
CA SER A 170 -28.26 26.38 32.38
C SER A 170 -28.20 25.01 33.06
N THR A 171 -29.35 24.46 33.44
CA THR A 171 -29.46 23.14 34.09
C THR A 171 -29.83 22.01 33.13
N CYS A 172 -30.26 22.34 31.90
CA CYS A 172 -30.58 21.34 30.89
C CYS A 172 -29.32 20.57 30.46
N THR A 173 -29.47 19.26 30.26
CA THR A 173 -28.38 18.35 29.89
C THR A 173 -28.46 17.86 28.46
N SER A 174 -29.54 18.19 27.74
CA SER A 174 -29.73 17.84 26.33
C SER A 174 -30.44 18.93 25.54
N VAL A 175 -30.23 18.95 24.22
CA VAL A 175 -30.89 19.89 23.30
C VAL A 175 -32.42 19.76 23.35
N SER A 176 -32.96 18.55 23.51
CA SER A 176 -34.41 18.34 23.65
C SER A 176 -34.98 18.80 24.99
N GLU A 177 -34.20 18.82 26.07
CA GLU A 177 -34.61 19.48 27.32
C GLU A 177 -34.70 20.99 27.15
N ILE A 178 -33.74 21.59 26.45
CA ILE A 178 -33.74 23.03 26.16
C ILE A 178 -34.99 23.42 25.36
N PHE A 179 -35.34 22.69 24.29
CA PHE A 179 -36.56 22.98 23.51
C PHE A 179 -37.86 22.86 24.34
N ARG A 180 -37.92 21.94 25.30
CA ARG A 180 -39.08 21.80 26.21
C ARG A 180 -39.15 22.95 27.22
N ALA A 181 -38.01 23.35 27.79
CA ALA A 181 -37.93 24.49 28.72
C ALA A 181 -38.35 25.81 28.03
N ILE A 182 -37.92 26.03 26.78
CA ILE A 182 -38.35 27.19 25.96
C ILE A 182 -39.88 27.21 25.82
N ALA A 183 -40.49 26.07 25.51
CA ALA A 183 -41.94 25.99 25.38
C ALA A 183 -42.66 26.28 26.71
N ALA A 184 -42.17 25.70 27.81
CA ALA A 184 -42.76 25.85 29.14
C ALA A 184 -42.71 27.32 29.61
N ALA A 185 -41.54 27.96 29.51
CA ALA A 185 -41.35 29.34 29.91
C ALA A 185 -42.13 30.35 29.05
N ALA A 186 -42.33 30.07 27.76
CA ALA A 186 -43.18 30.89 26.90
C ALA A 186 -44.67 30.83 27.33
N VAL A 187 -45.16 29.69 27.84
CA VAL A 187 -46.53 29.56 28.38
C VAL A 187 -46.63 30.18 29.77
N THR A 188 -45.79 29.75 30.71
CA THR A 188 -45.92 30.09 32.14
C THR A 188 -45.40 31.48 32.46
N GLY A 189 -44.36 31.93 31.76
CA GLY A 189 -43.65 33.17 32.07
C GLY A 189 -44.00 34.35 31.16
N LEU A 190 -44.24 34.11 29.86
CA LEU A 190 -44.64 35.16 28.92
C LEU A 190 -46.17 35.27 28.74
N GLY A 191 -46.93 34.31 29.26
CA GLY A 191 -48.39 34.35 29.27
C GLY A 191 -49.04 34.09 27.91
N PHE A 192 -48.41 33.28 27.05
CA PHE A 192 -49.03 32.82 25.80
C PHE A 192 -49.87 31.55 26.05
N ASP A 193 -51.06 31.48 25.43
CA ASP A 193 -52.02 30.39 25.66
C ASP A 193 -51.63 29.09 24.94
N ARG A 194 -50.96 29.22 23.79
CA ARG A 194 -50.53 28.12 22.93
C ARG A 194 -49.14 28.40 22.39
N VAL A 195 -48.23 27.44 22.56
CA VAL A 195 -46.83 27.52 22.14
C VAL A 195 -46.42 26.23 21.44
N GLN A 196 -45.77 26.35 20.28
CA GLN A 196 -45.09 25.26 19.59
C GLN A 196 -43.65 25.66 19.33
N VAL A 197 -42.72 24.75 19.60
CA VAL A 197 -41.29 24.96 19.38
C VAL A 197 -40.78 23.91 18.41
N PHE A 198 -40.17 24.37 17.33
CA PHE A 198 -39.66 23.54 16.25
C PHE A 198 -38.14 23.60 16.19
N ARG A 199 -37.50 22.46 15.92
CA ARG A 199 -36.08 22.36 15.53
C ARG A 199 -35.98 22.49 14.01
N TYR A 200 -35.01 23.27 13.53
CA TYR A 200 -34.73 23.38 12.10
C TYR A 200 -33.72 22.30 11.65
N ARG A 201 -33.99 21.64 10.53
CA ARG A 201 -33.08 20.70 9.86
C ARG A 201 -32.59 21.29 8.54
N PRO A 202 -31.35 21.81 8.47
CA PRO A 202 -30.83 22.46 7.27
C PRO A 202 -30.74 21.54 6.04
N GLU A 203 -30.50 20.24 6.24
CA GLU A 203 -30.28 19.28 5.16
C GLU A 203 -31.55 19.02 4.36
N THR A 204 -32.68 18.99 5.06
CA THR A 204 -34.00 18.72 4.46
C THR A 204 -34.84 19.97 4.30
N ASP A 205 -34.44 21.09 4.91
CA ASP A 205 -35.20 22.35 4.97
C ASP A 205 -36.57 22.17 5.63
N ASP A 206 -36.57 21.45 6.76
CA ASP A 206 -37.77 21.11 7.52
C ASP A 206 -37.72 21.66 8.94
N LEU A 207 -38.91 21.95 9.49
CA LEU A 207 -39.15 22.22 10.90
C LEU A 207 -39.75 20.99 11.58
N VAL A 208 -39.09 20.48 12.61
CA VAL A 208 -39.55 19.31 13.38
C VAL A 208 -40.08 19.77 14.73
N LEU A 209 -41.31 19.43 15.06
CA LEU A 209 -41.95 19.81 16.32
C LEU A 209 -41.28 19.10 17.50
N GLU A 210 -40.62 19.87 18.38
CA GLU A 210 -39.96 19.35 19.58
C GLU A 210 -40.88 19.43 20.81
N SER A 211 -41.69 20.48 20.90
CA SER A 211 -42.58 20.70 22.03
C SER A 211 -43.83 21.47 21.62
N SER A 212 -44.97 21.15 22.24
CA SER A 212 -46.28 21.71 21.96
C SER A 212 -47.07 21.80 23.27
N LEU A 213 -47.42 23.01 23.71
CA LEU A 213 -48.09 23.28 24.98
C LEU A 213 -49.26 24.25 24.78
N GLY A 214 -50.44 23.94 25.34
CA GLY A 214 -51.65 24.76 25.25
C GLY A 214 -52.90 23.94 24.91
N ARG A 215 -54.09 24.44 25.28
CA ARG A 215 -55.36 23.73 25.06
C ARG A 215 -55.69 23.64 23.56
N GLY A 216 -56.02 22.43 23.08
CA GLY A 216 -56.47 22.19 21.71
C GLY A 216 -55.36 22.11 20.65
N LEU A 217 -54.09 22.06 21.06
CA LEU A 217 -52.97 21.69 20.19
C LEU A 217 -52.81 20.16 20.14
N ALA A 218 -52.46 19.63 18.97
CA ALA A 218 -51.99 18.25 18.86
C ALA A 218 -50.64 18.11 19.58
N GLN A 219 -50.51 17.09 20.44
CA GLN A 219 -49.27 16.73 21.11
C GLN A 219 -48.61 15.57 20.37
N ASP A 220 -48.14 15.81 19.14
CA ASP A 220 -47.40 14.81 18.37
C ASP A 220 -45.94 15.25 18.17
N PRO A 221 -45.05 14.99 19.17
CA PRO A 221 -43.63 15.28 19.04
C PRO A 221 -43.04 14.54 17.84
N GLY A 222 -42.34 15.25 16.96
CA GLY A 222 -41.77 14.69 15.73
C GLY A 222 -42.56 14.98 14.46
N MET A 223 -43.71 15.69 14.53
CA MET A 223 -44.37 16.25 13.35
C MET A 223 -43.38 17.08 12.52
N VAL A 224 -43.26 16.77 11.23
CA VAL A 224 -42.37 17.46 10.30
C VAL A 224 -43.17 18.41 9.41
N MET A 225 -42.76 19.67 9.38
CA MET A 225 -43.26 20.71 8.49
C MET A 225 -42.18 21.07 7.48
N SER A 226 -42.41 20.74 6.21
CA SER A 226 -41.47 21.09 5.14
C SER A 226 -41.67 22.53 4.68
N LEU A 227 -40.57 23.30 4.60
CA LEU A 227 -40.59 24.68 4.13
C LEU A 227 -40.39 24.78 2.61
N ARG A 228 -39.94 23.70 1.96
CA ARG A 228 -39.70 23.67 0.51
C ARG A 228 -40.98 23.96 -0.27
N GLY A 229 -40.91 24.94 -1.17
CA GLY A 229 -42.04 25.33 -2.02
C GLY A 229 -43.14 26.11 -1.30
N GLN A 230 -42.94 26.49 -0.02
CA GLN A 230 -43.90 27.25 0.79
C GLN A 230 -43.37 28.63 1.16
N GLU A 231 -42.71 29.33 0.23
CA GLU A 231 -42.01 30.60 0.47
C GLU A 231 -42.90 31.75 1.00
N GLY A 232 -44.22 31.66 0.78
CA GLY A 232 -45.20 32.61 1.28
C GLY A 232 -45.74 32.31 2.68
N MET A 233 -45.32 31.21 3.31
CA MET A 233 -45.80 30.83 4.65
C MET A 233 -45.08 31.65 5.74
N PRO A 234 -45.76 32.11 6.80
CA PRO A 234 -45.13 32.87 7.89
C PRO A 234 -43.87 32.22 8.48
N ALA A 235 -43.88 30.90 8.69
CA ALA A 235 -42.72 30.16 9.17
C ALA A 235 -41.55 30.19 8.19
N ALA A 236 -41.81 30.02 6.88
CA ALA A 236 -40.78 30.07 5.85
C ALA A 236 -40.17 31.48 5.74
N ILE A 237 -41.00 32.52 5.87
CA ILE A 237 -40.54 33.91 5.89
C ILE A 237 -39.69 34.18 7.14
N ALA A 238 -40.14 33.73 8.32
CA ALA A 238 -39.42 33.90 9.58
C ALA A 238 -38.05 33.20 9.56
N VAL A 239 -37.99 31.98 9.03
CA VAL A 239 -36.77 31.19 8.82
C VAL A 239 -35.81 31.88 7.83
N ARG A 240 -36.33 32.32 6.67
CA ARG A 240 -35.52 32.93 5.60
C ARG A 240 -35.00 34.32 5.96
N GLU A 241 -35.86 35.15 6.54
CA GLU A 241 -35.56 36.56 6.85
C GLU A 241 -34.98 36.75 8.25
N LEU A 242 -34.94 35.68 9.06
CA LEU A 242 -34.44 35.68 10.45
C LEU A 242 -35.05 36.81 11.29
N ARG A 243 -36.35 37.05 11.10
CA ARG A 243 -37.13 38.03 11.86
C ARG A 243 -38.44 37.44 12.33
N GLN A 244 -39.03 38.06 13.34
CA GLN A 244 -40.39 37.75 13.76
C GLN A 244 -41.40 38.10 12.65
N VAL A 245 -42.35 37.20 12.42
CA VAL A 245 -43.40 37.32 11.39
C VAL A 245 -44.75 37.07 12.01
N LEU A 246 -45.67 38.01 11.84
CA LEU A 246 -47.07 37.83 12.21
C LEU A 246 -47.83 37.15 11.07
N SER A 247 -48.74 36.23 11.40
CA SER A 247 -49.51 35.45 10.41
C SER A 247 -50.27 36.30 9.38
N ARG A 248 -50.67 37.52 9.76
CA ARG A 248 -51.35 38.51 8.90
C ARG A 248 -50.46 39.19 7.85
N GLU A 249 -49.14 39.07 7.97
CA GLU A 249 -48.19 39.66 7.02
C GLU A 249 -48.05 38.81 5.74
N ALA A 250 -48.58 37.59 5.73
CA ALA A 250 -48.42 36.65 4.63
C ALA A 250 -49.72 35.86 4.34
N PRO A 251 -49.95 35.44 3.09
CA PRO A 251 -51.12 34.63 2.76
C PRO A 251 -51.07 33.28 3.47
N LEU A 252 -52.12 32.96 4.24
CA LEU A 252 -52.25 31.64 4.87
C LEU A 252 -52.48 30.57 3.79
N PRO A 253 -51.72 29.46 3.78
CA PRO A 253 -51.93 28.37 2.83
C PRO A 253 -53.28 27.66 3.07
N GLU A 254 -53.89 27.10 2.02
CA GLU A 254 -55.12 26.26 2.10
C GLU A 254 -54.93 24.94 2.89
N ILE A 255 -53.69 24.62 3.24
CA ILE A 255 -53.35 23.44 4.03
C ILE A 255 -53.84 23.65 5.46
N LYS A 256 -54.71 22.75 5.94
CA LYS A 256 -55.09 22.63 7.35
C LYS A 256 -53.87 22.28 8.20
N ILE A 257 -53.03 23.27 8.47
CA ILE A 257 -52.07 23.23 9.57
C ILE A 257 -52.92 23.17 10.84
N ALA A 258 -52.55 22.30 11.78
CA ALA A 258 -53.34 21.86 12.95
C ALA A 258 -53.61 22.96 13.99
N TRP A 259 -54.24 24.05 13.55
CA TRP A 259 -54.78 25.13 14.34
C TRP A 259 -56.28 25.14 14.08
N PHE A 260 -57.05 24.43 14.88
CA PHE A 260 -58.48 24.71 14.95
C PHE A 260 -58.64 26.12 15.56
N GLY A 261 -58.89 27.13 14.71
CA GLY A 261 -59.59 28.35 15.09
C GLY A 261 -58.82 29.61 15.51
N SER A 262 -57.54 29.81 15.18
CA SER A 262 -56.91 31.16 15.30
C SER A 262 -56.20 31.55 14.00
N ALA A 263 -56.48 32.77 13.52
CA ALA A 263 -55.89 33.37 12.33
C ALA A 263 -54.74 34.36 12.67
N ASP A 264 -54.47 34.59 13.95
CA ASP A 264 -53.54 35.61 14.45
C ASP A 264 -52.44 34.97 15.33
N TYR A 265 -51.35 34.48 14.73
CA TYR A 265 -50.21 33.89 15.42
C TYR A 265 -48.88 34.57 15.08
N VAL A 266 -47.84 34.29 15.87
CA VAL A 266 -46.51 34.88 15.70
C VAL A 266 -45.45 33.79 15.60
N ASP A 267 -44.66 33.85 14.54
CA ASP A 267 -43.50 33.00 14.30
C ASP A 267 -42.22 33.79 14.60
N THR A 268 -41.45 33.34 15.58
CA THR A 268 -40.18 33.97 15.99
C THR A 268 -39.04 32.98 15.82
N PRO A 269 -38.01 33.30 15.01
CA PRO A 269 -36.87 32.41 14.79
C PRO A 269 -35.99 32.28 16.03
N LEU A 270 -35.53 31.06 16.27
CA LEU A 270 -34.44 30.77 17.22
C LEU A 270 -33.13 30.81 16.45
N ALA A 271 -32.49 31.96 16.37
CA ALA A 271 -31.24 32.16 15.62
C ALA A 271 -30.10 32.68 16.51
N ALA A 272 -28.95 32.01 16.45
CA ALA A 272 -27.69 32.46 17.04
C ALA A 272 -26.80 33.05 15.95
N GLY A 273 -26.80 34.38 15.81
CA GLY A 273 -26.13 35.06 14.69
C GLY A 273 -26.78 34.70 13.35
N ARG A 274 -26.05 34.01 12.46
CA ARG A 274 -26.58 33.53 11.17
C ARG A 274 -27.06 32.07 11.20
N ARG A 275 -26.91 31.38 12.33
CA ARG A 275 -27.23 29.95 12.48
C ARG A 275 -28.65 29.81 13.03
N LEU A 276 -29.58 29.32 12.22
CA LEU A 276 -30.95 29.05 12.63
C LEU A 276 -31.03 27.69 13.34
N MET A 277 -31.50 27.69 14.58
CA MET A 277 -31.69 26.50 15.43
C MET A 277 -33.12 25.98 15.37
N GLY A 278 -34.09 26.86 15.14
CA GLY A 278 -35.49 26.49 15.22
C GLY A 278 -36.44 27.67 15.09
N LEU A 279 -37.70 27.43 15.45
CA LEU A 279 -38.78 28.41 15.39
C LEU A 279 -39.68 28.27 16.62
N VAL A 280 -40.03 29.37 17.26
CA VAL A 280 -41.08 29.43 18.28
C VAL A 280 -42.32 30.05 17.67
N ARG A 281 -43.44 29.32 17.73
CA ARG A 281 -44.76 29.78 17.33
C ARG A 281 -45.64 29.98 18.55
N VAL A 282 -46.26 31.15 18.68
CA VAL A 282 -47.15 31.46 19.81
C VAL A 282 -48.50 32.04 19.38
N ASP A 283 -49.51 31.87 20.25
CA ASP A 283 -50.88 32.39 20.09
C ASP A 283 -51.46 32.98 21.38
N ARG A 284 -52.56 33.73 21.22
CA ARG A 284 -53.57 33.94 22.27
C ARG A 284 -54.93 33.35 21.87
N GLN A 285 -55.72 32.91 22.85
CA GLN A 285 -57.03 32.30 22.60
C GLN A 285 -57.94 33.23 21.76
N ALA A 286 -58.77 32.63 20.89
CA ALA A 286 -59.72 33.37 20.07
C ALA A 286 -60.64 34.27 20.92
N GLY A 287 -60.53 35.59 20.74
CA GLY A 287 -61.27 36.61 21.49
C GLY A 287 -60.44 37.42 22.49
N ALA A 288 -59.17 37.04 22.75
CA ALA A 288 -58.23 37.83 23.54
C ALA A 288 -57.66 39.04 22.76
N GLU A 289 -57.17 40.06 23.47
CA GLU A 289 -56.46 41.18 22.83
C GLU A 289 -55.20 40.69 22.14
N LYS A 290 -54.97 41.22 20.92
CA LYS A 290 -53.82 40.86 20.09
C LYS A 290 -52.51 41.18 20.83
N PRO A 291 -51.44 40.37 20.62
CA PRO A 291 -50.15 40.65 21.24
C PRO A 291 -49.69 42.08 20.96
N GLY A 292 -49.42 42.82 22.03
CA GLY A 292 -48.95 44.20 21.95
C GLY A 292 -47.49 44.28 21.52
N ARG A 293 -47.04 45.45 21.06
CA ARG A 293 -45.65 45.67 20.63
C ARG A 293 -44.62 45.30 21.72
N SER A 294 -44.92 45.62 22.98
CA SER A 294 -44.02 45.31 24.11
C SER A 294 -43.93 43.81 24.43
N GLU A 295 -44.92 43.02 24.04
CA GLU A 295 -44.92 41.56 24.26
C GLU A 295 -44.13 40.85 23.15
N LEU A 296 -44.26 41.37 21.92
CA LEU A 296 -43.46 40.93 20.77
C LEU A 296 -41.96 41.20 20.97
N GLU A 297 -41.60 42.37 21.50
CA GLU A 297 -40.21 42.73 21.84
C GLU A 297 -39.61 41.76 22.89
N VAL A 298 -40.41 41.36 23.89
CA VAL A 298 -39.96 40.42 24.93
C VAL A 298 -39.84 39.00 24.40
N LEU A 299 -40.76 38.57 23.54
CA LEU A 299 -40.67 37.26 22.87
C LEU A 299 -39.43 37.17 21.98
N GLU A 300 -39.09 38.25 21.28
CA GLU A 300 -37.88 38.33 20.46
C GLU A 300 -36.61 38.22 21.32
N GLU A 301 -36.53 38.96 22.44
CA GLU A 301 -35.41 38.88 23.37
C GLU A 301 -35.28 37.51 24.04
N PHE A 302 -36.41 36.91 24.44
CA PHE A 302 -36.49 35.54 24.97
C PHE A 302 -35.93 34.52 23.97
N CYS A 303 -36.38 34.58 22.72
CA CYS A 303 -35.91 33.69 21.65
C CYS A 303 -34.41 33.89 21.37
N ALA A 304 -33.90 35.12 21.43
CA ALA A 304 -32.48 35.40 21.23
C ALA A 304 -31.60 34.75 22.32
N GLN A 305 -32.01 34.85 23.60
CA GLN A 305 -31.29 34.22 24.72
C GLN A 305 -31.35 32.68 24.64
N ALA A 306 -32.54 32.14 24.37
CA ALA A 306 -32.72 30.71 24.16
C ALA A 306 -31.85 30.16 23.01
N SER A 307 -31.68 30.95 21.94
CA SER A 307 -30.85 30.58 20.79
C SER A 307 -29.37 30.45 21.13
N ALA A 308 -28.84 31.30 22.00
CA ALA A 308 -27.46 31.23 22.45
C ALA A 308 -27.19 29.95 23.26
N ALA A 309 -28.11 29.58 24.15
CA ALA A 309 -28.03 28.34 24.92
C ALA A 309 -28.12 27.09 24.03
N LEU A 310 -29.06 27.09 23.06
CA LEU A 310 -29.18 26.03 22.06
C LEU A 310 -27.90 25.84 21.25
N ALA A 311 -27.28 26.94 20.77
CA ALA A 311 -26.05 26.87 19.98
C ALA A 311 -24.89 26.25 20.77
N ALA A 312 -24.71 26.64 22.04
CA ALA A 312 -23.67 26.08 22.89
C ALA A 312 -23.88 24.59 23.17
N ALA A 313 -25.12 24.15 23.40
CA ALA A 313 -25.45 22.75 23.64
C ALA A 313 -25.20 21.88 22.40
N VAL A 314 -25.59 22.35 21.21
CA VAL A 314 -25.35 21.63 19.94
C VAL A 314 -23.86 21.51 19.64
N ASP A 315 -23.06 22.56 19.88
CA ASP A 315 -21.61 22.51 19.68
C ASP A 315 -20.94 21.50 20.63
N MET A 316 -21.42 21.41 21.88
CA MET A 316 -20.90 20.47 22.87
C MET A 316 -21.24 19.01 22.53
N GLU A 317 -22.46 18.75 22.04
CA GLU A 317 -22.91 17.43 21.56
C GLU A 317 -22.06 16.97 20.36
N GLN A 318 -21.83 17.84 19.36
CA GLN A 318 -20.99 17.54 18.20
C GLN A 318 -19.52 17.26 18.57
N ILE A 319 -18.96 17.97 19.55
CA ILE A 319 -17.61 17.72 20.06
C ILE A 319 -17.54 16.36 20.76
N SER A 320 -18.56 16.00 21.54
CA SER A 320 -18.63 14.70 22.22
C SER A 320 -18.73 13.56 21.21
N GLU A 321 -19.63 13.66 20.23
CA GLU A 321 -19.78 12.65 19.16
C GLU A 321 -18.49 12.46 18.36
N SER A 322 -17.82 13.57 17.99
CA SER A 322 -16.55 13.51 17.27
C SER A 322 -15.46 12.81 18.10
N ARG A 323 -15.45 13.04 19.42
CA ARG A 323 -14.50 12.40 20.33
C ARG A 323 -14.75 10.89 20.44
N ASP A 324 -16.01 10.49 20.59
CA ASP A 324 -16.40 9.09 20.70
C ASP A 324 -16.14 8.34 19.39
N GLN A 325 -16.37 8.98 18.24
CA GLN A 325 -16.05 8.43 16.93
C GLN A 325 -14.54 8.20 16.75
N ILE A 326 -13.69 9.17 17.14
CA ILE A 326 -12.24 8.99 17.11
C ILE A 326 -11.80 7.87 18.04
N ALA A 327 -12.37 7.78 19.25
CA ALA A 327 -12.06 6.71 20.20
C ALA A 327 -12.46 5.33 19.66
N ALA A 328 -13.62 5.21 18.99
CA ALA A 328 -14.07 3.99 18.32
C ALA A 328 -13.16 3.59 17.14
N ILE A 329 -12.69 4.56 16.35
CA ILE A 329 -11.74 4.30 15.26
C ILE A 329 -10.42 3.77 15.84
N LEU A 330 -9.88 4.44 16.86
CA LEU A 330 -8.61 4.05 17.48
C LEU A 330 -8.69 2.70 18.20
N SER A 331 -9.85 2.34 18.76
CA SER A 331 -10.07 1.02 19.37
C SER A 331 -10.29 -0.11 18.37
N SER A 332 -10.70 0.19 17.13
CA SER A 332 -10.84 -0.78 16.04
C SER A 332 -9.51 -1.13 15.34
N LEU A 333 -8.44 -0.39 15.62
CA LEU A 333 -7.12 -0.69 15.07
C LEU A 333 -6.50 -1.88 15.80
N ASP A 334 -6.00 -2.86 15.05
CA ASP A 334 -5.23 -3.99 15.60
C ASP A 334 -3.85 -3.59 16.16
N SER A 335 -3.53 -2.29 16.17
CA SER A 335 -2.28 -1.71 16.65
C SER A 335 -2.48 -0.99 17.99
N ALA A 336 -1.49 -1.09 18.88
CA ALA A 336 -1.44 -0.23 20.04
C ALA A 336 -1.09 1.20 19.61
N VAL A 337 -1.86 2.18 20.07
CA VAL A 337 -1.60 3.60 19.85
C VAL A 337 -1.26 4.22 21.18
N VAL A 338 -0.11 4.89 21.25
CA VAL A 338 0.36 5.63 22.43
C VAL A 338 0.61 7.08 22.02
N LEU A 339 -0.04 8.02 22.70
CA LEU A 339 0.16 9.45 22.50
C LEU A 339 1.10 9.99 23.56
N VAL A 340 2.10 10.77 23.14
CA VAL A 340 3.05 11.43 24.03
C VAL A 340 3.13 12.92 23.77
N ASP A 341 3.35 13.70 24.82
CA ASP A 341 3.66 15.12 24.70
C ASP A 341 5.13 15.38 24.32
N THR A 342 5.49 16.65 24.15
CA THR A 342 6.88 17.07 23.84
C THR A 342 7.91 16.76 24.93
N THR A 343 7.46 16.40 26.14
CA THR A 343 8.31 15.95 27.26
C THR A 343 8.44 14.43 27.35
N LEU A 344 7.88 13.70 26.36
CA LEU A 344 7.81 12.24 26.30
C LEU A 344 6.99 11.63 27.44
N ARG A 345 5.99 12.34 27.96
CA ARG A 345 5.00 11.77 28.87
C ARG A 345 3.79 11.29 28.10
N ILE A 346 3.28 10.12 28.49
CA ILE A 346 2.12 9.51 27.85
C ILE A 346 0.88 10.29 28.23
N THR A 347 0.20 10.85 27.24
CA THR A 347 -1.06 11.57 27.42
C THR A 347 -2.26 10.65 27.27
N ASP A 348 -2.16 9.64 26.40
CA ASP A 348 -3.22 8.66 26.18
C ASP A 348 -2.69 7.38 25.56
N ALA A 349 -3.46 6.29 25.66
CA ALA A 349 -3.14 5.01 25.02
C ALA A 349 -4.41 4.19 24.71
N THR A 350 -4.38 3.35 23.68
CA THR A 350 -5.49 2.43 23.36
C THR A 350 -5.42 1.14 24.18
N ALA A 351 -6.56 0.44 24.32
CA ALA A 351 -6.65 -0.84 25.04
C ALA A 351 -5.61 -1.88 24.57
N ARG A 352 -5.31 -1.90 23.26
CA ARG A 352 -4.33 -2.79 22.64
C ARG A 352 -2.90 -2.61 23.18
N ALA A 353 -2.59 -1.48 23.82
CA ALA A 353 -1.32 -1.27 24.52
C ALA A 353 -1.09 -2.28 25.65
N ARG A 354 -2.15 -2.79 26.27
CA ARG A 354 -2.05 -3.85 27.30
C ARG A 354 -1.51 -5.16 26.72
N ASP A 355 -1.98 -5.55 25.54
CA ASP A 355 -1.59 -6.80 24.91
C ASP A 355 -0.15 -6.75 24.39
N ILE A 356 0.24 -5.61 23.81
CA ILE A 356 1.56 -5.45 23.17
C ILE A 356 2.65 -5.10 24.19
N PHE A 357 2.37 -4.22 25.16
CA PHE A 357 3.36 -3.71 26.12
C PHE A 357 3.18 -4.24 27.54
N GLY A 358 2.11 -5.00 27.82
CA GLY A 358 1.86 -5.58 29.14
C GLY A 358 1.39 -4.59 30.21
N MET A 359 1.02 -3.35 29.83
CA MET A 359 0.61 -2.30 30.77
C MET A 359 -0.79 -1.78 30.45
N ASP A 360 -1.60 -1.60 31.49
CA ASP A 360 -2.93 -1.02 31.36
C ASP A 360 -2.88 0.45 30.89
N PRO A 361 -3.69 0.88 29.91
CA PRO A 361 -3.65 2.24 29.37
C PRO A 361 -3.83 3.35 30.41
N ASP A 362 -4.69 3.16 31.40
CA ASP A 362 -4.91 4.17 32.44
C ASP A 362 -3.72 4.23 33.40
N SER A 363 -3.02 3.11 33.59
CA SER A 363 -1.76 3.08 34.32
C SER A 363 -0.58 3.70 33.55
N MET A 364 -0.65 3.75 32.22
CA MET A 364 0.37 4.38 31.37
C MET A 364 0.29 5.91 31.40
N LYS A 365 -0.91 6.49 31.57
CA LYS A 365 -1.12 7.95 31.53
C LYS A 365 -0.26 8.69 32.56
N GLY A 366 0.37 9.76 32.12
CA GLY A 366 1.28 10.59 32.91
C GLY A 366 2.67 10.00 33.13
N ARG A 367 2.91 8.73 32.80
CA ARG A 367 4.25 8.11 32.93
C ARG A 367 5.19 8.55 31.81
N PRO A 368 6.51 8.55 32.06
CA PRO A 368 7.50 8.68 31.00
C PRO A 368 7.38 7.51 30.00
N LEU A 369 7.54 7.81 28.72
CA LEU A 369 7.42 6.83 27.64
C LEU A 369 8.35 5.61 27.80
N TYR A 370 9.57 5.80 28.30
CA TYR A 370 10.56 4.73 28.50
C TYR A 370 10.14 3.69 29.56
N GLU A 371 9.24 4.05 30.49
CA GLU A 371 8.74 3.12 31.51
C GLU A 371 7.66 2.19 30.98
N ALA A 372 6.91 2.64 29.97
CA ALA A 372 5.86 1.85 29.35
C ALA A 372 6.36 1.07 28.12
N LEU A 373 7.45 1.52 27.49
CA LEU A 373 8.16 0.82 26.42
C LEU A 373 9.63 0.60 26.83
N PRO A 374 9.97 -0.51 27.50
CA PRO A 374 11.32 -0.79 28.01
C PRO A 374 12.42 -0.89 26.94
N LEU A 375 12.04 -0.91 25.67
CA LEU A 375 12.94 -0.95 24.50
C LEU A 375 13.58 0.40 24.21
N LEU A 376 13.02 1.48 24.75
CA LEU A 376 13.60 2.81 24.65
C LEU A 376 14.67 2.95 25.74
N SER A 377 15.91 3.27 25.33
CA SER A 377 16.99 3.54 26.27
C SER A 377 16.58 4.63 27.28
N LYS A 378 17.20 4.65 28.48
CA LYS A 378 17.01 5.72 29.50
C LYS A 378 17.44 7.13 29.03
N ASP A 379 17.89 7.28 27.79
CA ASP A 379 18.29 8.55 27.20
C ASP A 379 17.05 9.45 26.99
N PRO A 380 17.06 10.73 27.42
CA PRO A 380 15.87 11.59 27.40
C PRO A 380 15.24 11.84 26.02
N ARG A 381 15.85 11.42 24.90
CA ARG A 381 15.25 11.44 23.55
C ARG A 381 15.91 10.37 22.66
N PRO A 382 15.31 9.18 22.47
CA PRO A 382 15.76 8.19 21.49
C PRO A 382 15.99 8.85 20.12
N GLU A 383 17.07 8.50 19.39
CA GLU A 383 17.44 9.14 18.12
C GLU A 383 16.28 9.23 17.12
N MET A 384 15.43 8.21 17.10
CA MET A 384 14.26 8.08 16.22
C MET A 384 13.18 9.14 16.50
N LEU A 385 13.01 9.54 17.77
CA LEU A 385 12.07 10.59 18.16
C LEU A 385 12.63 12.00 17.95
N ARG A 386 13.95 12.17 17.80
CA ARG A 386 14.55 13.49 17.50
C ARG A 386 14.06 14.04 16.18
N GLY A 387 14.05 13.24 15.10
CA GLY A 387 13.53 13.67 13.79
C GLY A 387 12.04 13.99 13.83
N VAL A 388 11.28 13.27 14.65
CA VAL A 388 9.83 13.48 14.82
C VAL A 388 9.53 14.82 15.49
N PHE A 389 10.22 15.16 16.58
CA PHE A 389 9.97 16.38 17.33
C PHE A 389 10.70 17.62 16.80
N LEU A 390 11.89 17.47 16.21
CA LEU A 390 12.68 18.59 15.69
C LEU A 390 12.36 18.90 14.22
N GLU A 391 12.23 17.88 13.38
CA GLU A 391 12.04 18.05 11.93
C GLU A 391 10.57 17.89 11.51
N GLY A 392 9.72 17.34 12.39
CA GLY A 392 8.32 17.07 12.09
C GLY A 392 8.13 15.93 11.08
N ARG A 393 9.10 15.03 10.95
CA ARG A 393 9.08 13.90 10.02
C ARG A 393 8.69 12.61 10.74
N ALA A 394 7.86 11.79 10.12
CA ALA A 394 7.54 10.47 10.65
C ALA A 394 8.76 9.53 10.61
N ALA A 395 8.86 8.64 11.58
CA ALA A 395 9.91 7.61 11.66
C ALA A 395 9.27 6.22 11.73
N LEU A 396 10.01 5.19 11.30
CA LEU A 396 9.58 3.81 11.28
C LEU A 396 10.73 2.90 11.73
N GLU A 397 10.44 2.02 12.68
CA GLU A 397 11.30 0.91 13.07
C GLU A 397 10.56 -0.41 12.80
N GLN A 398 11.26 -1.36 12.18
CA GLN A 398 10.70 -2.66 11.82
C GLN A 398 11.40 -3.79 12.57
N GLY A 399 10.63 -4.83 12.92
CA GLY A 399 11.20 -6.05 13.50
C GLY A 399 11.71 -5.90 14.93
N VAL A 400 11.14 -4.98 15.72
CA VAL A 400 11.57 -4.73 17.09
C VAL A 400 11.09 -5.86 18.00
N SER A 401 12.00 -6.58 18.62
CA SER A 401 11.67 -7.68 19.54
C SER A 401 11.36 -7.17 20.95
N ILE A 402 10.18 -7.47 21.48
CA ILE A 402 9.69 -7.13 22.82
C ILE A 402 9.57 -8.40 23.66
N GLN A 403 10.13 -8.41 24.88
CA GLN A 403 9.82 -9.46 25.85
C GLN A 403 8.52 -9.14 26.60
N ILE A 404 7.60 -10.12 26.63
CA ILE A 404 6.36 -10.07 27.39
C ILE A 404 6.42 -11.17 28.47
N GLY A 405 6.60 -10.77 29.73
CA GLY A 405 6.73 -11.70 30.86
C GLY A 405 8.01 -12.54 30.83
N ALA A 406 7.96 -13.75 31.41
CA ALA A 406 9.14 -14.60 31.60
C ALA A 406 9.54 -15.47 30.38
N SER A 407 8.67 -15.62 29.38
CA SER A 407 8.90 -16.53 28.25
C SER A 407 8.28 -16.10 26.91
N GLY A 408 7.53 -15.00 26.83
CA GLY A 408 6.93 -14.52 25.58
C GLY A 408 7.83 -13.52 24.88
N GLN A 409 8.03 -13.69 23.56
CA GLN A 409 8.69 -12.70 22.71
C GLN A 409 7.74 -12.31 21.59
N LEU A 410 7.53 -11.01 21.43
CA LEU A 410 6.72 -10.39 20.38
C LEU A 410 7.65 -9.67 19.41
N VAL A 411 7.33 -9.66 18.12
CA VAL A 411 8.02 -8.82 17.14
C VAL A 411 7.05 -7.75 16.68
N VAL A 412 7.41 -6.48 16.83
CA VAL A 412 6.55 -5.35 16.47
C VAL A 412 7.19 -4.40 15.47
N ASN A 413 6.34 -3.72 14.71
CA ASN A 413 6.72 -2.54 13.94
C ASN A 413 6.25 -1.28 14.68
N LEU A 414 7.17 -0.32 14.89
CA LEU A 414 6.91 0.94 15.57
C LEU A 414 6.91 2.09 14.55
N ARG A 415 5.80 2.82 14.46
CA ARG A 415 5.69 4.03 13.63
C ARG A 415 5.46 5.24 14.52
N TYR A 416 6.25 6.27 14.30
CA TYR A 416 6.21 7.53 15.04
C TYR A 416 5.72 8.65 14.13
N ALA A 417 4.67 9.37 14.53
CA ALA A 417 4.10 10.47 13.75
C ALA A 417 3.87 11.71 14.63
N PRO A 418 4.33 12.91 14.24
CA PRO A 418 4.10 14.12 15.03
C PRO A 418 2.68 14.64 14.81
N PHE A 419 2.06 15.20 15.85
CA PHE A 419 0.81 15.95 15.72
C PHE A 419 0.98 17.39 16.17
N ARG A 420 0.22 18.30 15.53
CA ARG A 420 0.36 19.75 15.71
C ARG A 420 -0.91 20.36 16.29
N ARG A 421 -0.75 21.37 17.14
CA ARG A 421 -1.82 22.25 17.62
C ARG A 421 -1.38 23.69 17.39
N GLY A 422 -2.17 24.47 16.64
CA GLY A 422 -1.82 25.85 16.29
C GLY A 422 -0.50 25.99 15.50
N GLY A 423 -0.18 25.03 14.62
CA GLY A 423 1.03 25.04 13.79
C GLY A 423 2.32 24.53 14.47
N ARG A 424 2.33 24.37 15.79
CA ARG A 424 3.47 23.82 16.56
C ARG A 424 3.27 22.34 16.88
N ILE A 425 4.36 21.56 16.81
CA ILE A 425 4.34 20.15 17.23
C ILE A 425 4.00 20.10 18.72
N SER A 426 2.92 19.42 19.06
CA SER A 426 2.40 19.32 20.42
C SER A 426 2.69 17.97 21.06
N GLY A 427 3.05 16.98 20.25
CA GLY A 427 3.34 15.63 20.69
C GLY A 427 3.65 14.69 19.52
N ALA A 428 3.80 13.41 19.84
CA ALA A 428 3.93 12.34 18.86
C ALA A 428 2.95 11.21 19.16
N MET A 429 2.48 10.56 18.11
CA MET A 429 1.72 9.32 18.14
C MET A 429 2.66 8.17 17.79
N ILE A 430 2.60 7.12 18.59
CA ILE A 430 3.40 5.91 18.45
C ILE A 430 2.43 4.78 18.16
N LEU A 431 2.53 4.21 16.97
CA LEU A 431 1.76 3.06 16.54
C LEU A 431 2.64 1.83 16.65
N ALA A 432 2.20 0.81 17.39
CA ALA A 432 2.87 -0.47 17.49
C ALA A 432 1.97 -1.58 16.95
N THR A 433 2.46 -2.27 15.92
CA THR A 433 1.74 -3.37 15.28
C THR A 433 2.49 -4.67 15.54
N ASP A 434 1.81 -5.67 16.07
CA ASP A 434 2.35 -7.03 16.21
C ASP A 434 2.49 -7.67 14.82
N VAL A 435 3.71 -8.09 14.51
CA VAL A 435 4.09 -8.76 13.26
C VAL A 435 4.82 -10.08 13.54
N THR A 436 4.60 -10.69 14.71
CA THR A 436 5.30 -11.90 15.14
C THR A 436 5.12 -13.05 14.15
N GLU A 437 3.86 -13.35 13.78
CA GLU A 437 3.54 -14.42 12.82
C GLU A 437 4.09 -14.10 11.42
N GLU A 438 3.85 -12.88 10.93
CA GLU A 438 4.34 -12.43 9.61
C GLU A 438 5.87 -12.51 9.52
N ASN A 439 6.59 -12.09 10.58
CA ASN A 439 8.04 -12.14 10.61
C ASN A 439 8.56 -13.58 10.63
N SER A 440 7.91 -14.48 11.38
CA SER A 440 8.26 -15.91 11.40
C SER A 440 8.08 -16.56 10.02
N LEU A 441 6.95 -16.30 9.34
CA LEU A 441 6.69 -16.80 8.00
C LEU A 441 7.68 -16.24 6.98
N ARG A 442 8.06 -14.97 7.12
CA ARG A 442 9.03 -14.31 6.25
C ARG A 442 10.44 -14.88 6.43
N GLU A 443 10.84 -15.21 7.66
CA GLU A 443 12.11 -15.89 7.93
C GLU A 443 12.13 -17.31 7.38
N ASP A 444 11.04 -18.06 7.54
CA ASP A 444 10.90 -19.40 6.95
C ASP A 444 10.94 -19.37 5.43
N LEU A 445 10.25 -18.40 4.82
CA LEU A 445 10.24 -18.21 3.38
C LEU A 445 11.63 -17.80 2.87
N ARG A 446 12.35 -16.96 3.61
CA ARG A 446 13.74 -16.60 3.29
C ARG A 446 14.66 -17.82 3.35
N ARG A 447 14.55 -18.64 4.40
CA ARG A 447 15.32 -19.89 4.52
C ARG A 447 15.06 -20.84 3.36
N ARG A 448 13.78 -21.03 2.98
CA ARG A 448 13.40 -21.84 1.81
C ARG A 448 13.92 -21.26 0.50
N ASN A 449 13.89 -19.93 0.34
CA ASN A 449 14.42 -19.29 -0.87
C ASN A 449 15.94 -19.46 -0.99
N ASP A 450 16.68 -19.30 0.11
CA ASP A 450 18.13 -19.51 0.15
C ASP A 450 18.48 -20.98 -0.19
N GLU A 451 17.69 -21.96 0.28
CA GLU A 451 17.84 -23.37 -0.10
C GLU A 451 17.61 -23.60 -1.60
N LEU A 452 16.57 -23.01 -2.18
CA LEU A 452 16.27 -23.10 -3.62
C LEU A 452 17.36 -22.45 -4.48
N GLU A 453 17.89 -21.30 -4.07
CA GLU A 453 19.01 -20.65 -4.75
C GLU A 453 20.27 -21.51 -4.72
N ASN A 454 20.55 -22.17 -3.58
CA ASN A 454 21.65 -23.11 -3.46
C ASN A 454 21.49 -24.32 -4.39
N LEU A 455 20.31 -24.94 -4.42
CA LEU A 455 20.00 -26.05 -5.34
C LEU A 455 20.13 -25.62 -6.81
N SER A 456 19.65 -24.42 -7.16
CA SER A 456 19.73 -23.87 -8.51
C SER A 456 21.17 -23.56 -8.93
N ARG A 457 22.01 -23.06 -8.01
CA ARG A 457 23.44 -22.85 -8.26
C ARG A 457 24.14 -24.17 -8.55
N ILE A 458 23.87 -25.20 -7.75
CA ILE A 458 24.42 -26.55 -7.96
C ILE A 458 23.94 -27.11 -9.31
N GLY A 459 22.67 -26.92 -9.66
CA GLY A 459 22.13 -27.30 -10.96
C GLY A 459 22.86 -26.63 -12.13
N ARG A 460 23.20 -25.34 -12.02
CA ARG A 460 24.01 -24.63 -13.02
C ARG A 460 25.44 -25.17 -13.10
N ASP A 461 26.07 -25.44 -11.96
CA ASP A 461 27.44 -25.97 -11.92
C ASP A 461 27.53 -27.39 -12.51
N MET A 462 26.48 -28.20 -12.36
CA MET A 462 26.38 -29.52 -13.02
C MET A 462 26.25 -29.38 -14.55
N ASN A 463 25.46 -28.42 -15.03
CA ASN A 463 25.28 -28.14 -16.46
C ASN A 463 26.54 -27.61 -17.17
N ALA A 464 27.58 -27.22 -16.43
CA ALA A 464 28.84 -26.74 -17.02
C ALA A 464 29.77 -27.87 -17.46
N SER A 465 29.59 -29.10 -16.97
CA SER A 465 30.40 -30.25 -17.38
C SER A 465 29.84 -30.93 -18.62
N THR A 466 30.73 -31.42 -19.47
CA THR A 466 30.39 -32.13 -20.71
C THR A 466 30.68 -33.63 -20.62
N GLN A 467 31.14 -34.11 -19.46
CA GLN A 467 31.51 -35.51 -19.24
C GLN A 467 30.55 -36.18 -18.27
N LEU A 468 30.03 -37.36 -18.64
CA LEU A 468 29.04 -38.11 -17.85
C LEU A 468 29.56 -38.44 -16.44
N ASP A 469 30.81 -38.90 -16.33
CA ASP A 469 31.39 -39.32 -15.06
C ASP A 469 31.59 -38.12 -14.10
N GLU A 470 31.94 -36.94 -14.62
CA GLU A 470 32.05 -35.70 -13.82
C GLU A 470 30.68 -35.22 -13.30
N ILE A 471 29.64 -35.30 -14.14
CA ILE A 471 28.27 -34.97 -13.75
C ILE A 471 27.81 -35.90 -12.64
N GLY A 472 28.05 -37.21 -12.79
CA GLY A 472 27.75 -38.22 -11.78
C GLY A 472 28.46 -37.95 -10.45
N ALA A 473 29.77 -37.68 -10.49
CA ALA A 473 30.56 -37.39 -9.29
C ALA A 473 30.08 -36.12 -8.56
N ARG A 474 29.72 -35.06 -9.29
CA ARG A 474 29.19 -33.80 -8.70
C ARG A 474 27.82 -33.99 -8.08
N LEU A 475 26.94 -34.74 -8.74
CA LEU A 475 25.62 -35.07 -8.21
C LEU A 475 25.75 -35.89 -6.93
N LEU A 476 26.60 -36.92 -6.92
CA LEU A 476 26.91 -37.73 -5.75
C LEU A 476 27.44 -36.88 -4.59
N GLY A 477 28.44 -36.02 -4.86
CA GLY A 477 29.01 -35.11 -3.86
C GLY A 477 28.00 -34.11 -3.30
N THR A 478 26.99 -33.74 -4.07
CA THR A 478 25.88 -32.90 -3.59
C THR A 478 24.93 -33.68 -2.69
N LEU A 479 24.49 -34.86 -3.13
CA LEU A 479 23.59 -35.71 -2.35
C LEU A 479 24.22 -36.09 -1.00
N ARG A 480 25.53 -36.34 -0.98
CA ARG A 480 26.30 -36.61 0.25
C ARG A 480 26.25 -35.51 1.31
N LYS A 481 26.03 -34.25 0.92
CA LYS A 481 25.87 -33.14 1.90
C LYS A 481 24.55 -33.22 2.67
N PHE A 482 23.53 -33.84 2.07
CA PHE A 482 22.20 -34.01 2.67
C PHE A 482 22.00 -35.42 3.26
N TYR A 483 22.71 -36.41 2.71
CA TYR A 483 22.62 -37.84 3.05
C TYR A 483 24.04 -38.42 3.23
N PRO A 484 24.71 -38.13 4.36
CA PRO A 484 26.11 -38.51 4.57
C PRO A 484 26.33 -40.00 4.85
N ASP A 485 25.34 -40.72 5.38
CA ASP A 485 25.47 -42.09 5.90
C ASP A 485 24.79 -43.14 4.99
N GLU A 486 24.05 -42.69 3.99
CA GLU A 486 23.19 -43.51 3.14
C GLU A 486 23.98 -44.13 1.98
N ALA A 487 23.56 -45.27 1.46
CA ALA A 487 24.15 -45.78 0.22
C ALA A 487 23.49 -45.06 -0.96
N ILE A 488 24.29 -44.52 -1.88
CA ILE A 488 23.83 -43.70 -3.00
C ILE A 488 24.45 -44.23 -4.28
N SER A 489 23.65 -44.48 -5.31
CA SER A 489 24.14 -44.83 -6.64
C SER A 489 23.43 -44.01 -7.72
N ILE A 490 24.18 -43.62 -8.74
CA ILE A 490 23.69 -42.90 -9.92
C ILE A 490 23.88 -43.82 -11.10
N LEU A 491 22.75 -44.19 -11.72
CA LEU A 491 22.68 -45.18 -12.78
C LEU A 491 22.24 -44.51 -14.08
N VAL A 492 22.92 -44.82 -15.18
CA VAL A 492 22.65 -44.28 -16.53
C VAL A 492 22.59 -45.46 -17.52
N PRO A 493 21.69 -45.48 -18.52
CA PRO A 493 21.62 -46.55 -19.51
C PRO A 493 22.92 -46.73 -20.29
N GLU A 494 23.39 -47.98 -20.43
CA GLU A 494 24.41 -48.35 -21.42
C GLU A 494 23.76 -48.37 -22.81
N GLU A 495 24.40 -47.74 -23.80
CA GLU A 495 23.80 -47.52 -25.12
C GLU A 495 23.28 -48.83 -25.75
N THR A 496 21.97 -48.92 -25.99
CA THR A 496 21.42 -49.73 -27.09
C THR A 496 20.14 -49.10 -27.65
N SER A 497 20.20 -48.81 -28.96
CA SER A 497 19.11 -48.61 -29.95
C SER A 497 17.90 -47.71 -29.62
N SER A 498 17.47 -47.00 -30.66
CA SER A 498 16.40 -46.00 -30.76
C SER A 498 14.96 -46.47 -30.48
N ASP A 499 14.72 -47.52 -29.69
CA ASP A 499 13.37 -47.96 -29.32
C ASP A 499 13.12 -47.78 -27.83
N GLU A 500 11.91 -47.37 -27.47
CA GLU A 500 11.39 -47.05 -26.13
C GLU A 500 11.41 -48.23 -25.12
N SER A 501 12.23 -49.26 -25.35
CA SER A 501 12.44 -50.39 -24.46
C SER A 501 13.45 -50.07 -23.35
N PHE A 502 13.18 -50.57 -22.15
CA PHE A 502 14.10 -50.56 -21.02
C PHE A 502 15.48 -51.13 -21.41
N PRO A 503 16.60 -50.47 -21.05
CA PRO A 503 17.94 -50.89 -21.45
C PRO A 503 18.31 -52.27 -20.86
N GLU A 504 19.13 -53.04 -21.56
CA GLU A 504 19.62 -54.35 -21.06
C GLU A 504 20.45 -54.23 -19.78
N SER A 505 21.14 -53.09 -19.63
CA SER A 505 21.96 -52.77 -18.46
C SER A 505 21.94 -51.27 -18.14
N LEU A 506 22.11 -50.95 -16.86
CA LEU A 506 22.42 -49.60 -16.40
C LEU A 506 23.87 -49.56 -15.90
N LYS A 507 24.68 -48.62 -16.41
CA LYS A 507 26.02 -48.33 -15.90
C LYS A 507 25.90 -47.51 -14.61
N VAL A 508 26.63 -47.91 -13.58
CA VAL A 508 26.86 -47.05 -12.41
C VAL A 508 27.91 -46.01 -12.77
N VAL A 509 27.51 -44.74 -12.87
CA VAL A 509 28.44 -43.63 -13.19
C VAL A 509 29.09 -43.05 -11.93
N ALA A 510 28.43 -43.18 -10.78
CA ALA A 510 28.98 -42.81 -9.48
C ALA A 510 28.21 -43.54 -8.38
N GLN A 511 28.90 -43.97 -7.33
CA GLN A 511 28.30 -44.59 -6.15
C GLN A 511 29.09 -44.28 -4.87
N SER A 512 28.44 -44.39 -3.72
CA SER A 512 29.09 -44.32 -2.42
C SER A 512 28.25 -45.04 -1.35
N GLY A 513 28.89 -45.58 -0.30
CA GLY A 513 28.24 -46.28 0.81
C GLY A 513 28.02 -47.77 0.57
N TYR A 514 28.75 -48.39 -0.36
CA TYR A 514 28.65 -49.83 -0.68
C TYR A 514 29.90 -50.61 -0.17
N PRO A 515 29.76 -51.89 0.25
CA PRO A 515 30.84 -52.65 0.90
C PRO A 515 32.13 -52.87 0.09
N ASP A 516 32.07 -52.81 -1.25
CA ASP A 516 33.19 -53.13 -2.15
C ASP A 516 34.06 -51.91 -2.53
N GLU A 517 34.05 -50.82 -1.76
CA GLU A 517 34.81 -49.59 -2.06
C GLU A 517 36.33 -49.69 -1.85
N THR A 518 36.88 -50.86 -1.53
CA THR A 518 38.27 -51.02 -1.05
C THR A 518 39.38 -50.88 -2.10
N ASP A 519 39.10 -50.61 -3.37
CA ASP A 519 40.11 -50.13 -4.32
C ASP A 519 39.55 -48.94 -5.10
N GLY A 520 40.27 -47.81 -5.06
CA GLY A 520 39.80 -46.55 -5.62
C GLY A 520 39.36 -46.66 -7.09
N PHE A 521 38.22 -46.05 -7.42
CA PHE A 521 37.75 -45.84 -8.80
C PHE A 521 37.55 -47.10 -9.68
N GLU A 522 36.76 -48.10 -9.25
CA GLU A 522 36.15 -49.03 -10.22
C GLU A 522 34.77 -48.52 -10.71
N THR A 523 34.79 -47.51 -11.56
CA THR A 523 33.64 -46.86 -12.25
C THR A 523 33.01 -47.70 -13.39
N HIS A 524 33.05 -49.04 -13.31
CA HIS A 524 32.64 -49.93 -14.40
C HIS A 524 31.83 -51.17 -13.93
N ARG A 525 30.90 -50.98 -13.00
CA ARG A 525 29.87 -52.02 -12.72
C ARG A 525 28.61 -51.73 -13.51
N SER A 526 28.24 -52.66 -14.39
CA SER A 526 26.96 -52.65 -15.12
C SER A 526 25.96 -53.48 -14.33
N VAL A 527 24.80 -52.89 -14.01
CA VAL A 527 23.66 -53.62 -13.43
C VAL A 527 22.91 -54.26 -14.59
N ILE A 528 23.06 -55.57 -14.77
CA ILE A 528 22.36 -56.34 -15.80
C ILE A 528 20.97 -56.70 -15.27
N PHE A 529 19.94 -56.34 -16.01
CA PHE A 529 18.57 -56.72 -15.70
C PHE A 529 18.22 -57.97 -16.52
N PRO A 530 17.88 -59.10 -15.90
CA PRO A 530 17.58 -60.32 -16.66
C PRO A 530 16.36 -60.11 -17.55
N LYS A 531 16.52 -60.29 -18.86
CA LYS A 531 15.40 -60.46 -19.80
C LYS A 531 14.78 -61.84 -19.55
N LEU A 532 13.53 -61.87 -19.10
CA LEU A 532 12.75 -63.10 -19.08
C LEU A 532 12.42 -63.52 -20.53
N THR A 533 13.30 -64.30 -21.15
CA THR A 533 12.98 -65.05 -22.35
C THR A 533 11.99 -66.15 -21.97
N GLY A 534 10.84 -66.17 -22.62
CA GLY A 534 9.63 -66.87 -22.17
C GLY A 534 9.66 -68.40 -22.18
N ASN A 535 10.59 -69.06 -21.49
CA ASN A 535 10.52 -70.50 -21.29
C ASN A 535 11.00 -71.04 -19.92
N ASP A 536 11.36 -70.18 -18.96
CA ASP A 536 11.59 -70.62 -17.59
C ASP A 536 10.32 -70.47 -16.75
N ALA A 537 9.84 -71.61 -16.25
CA ALA A 537 8.57 -71.73 -15.55
C ALA A 537 8.58 -71.00 -14.19
N LEU A 538 8.04 -69.78 -14.16
CA LEU A 538 7.47 -69.14 -12.97
C LEU A 538 6.08 -68.55 -13.32
N PRO A 539 5.13 -68.51 -12.36
CA PRO A 539 3.70 -68.46 -12.67
C PRO A 539 3.22 -67.08 -13.12
N GLN A 540 2.62 -67.04 -14.31
CA GLN A 540 1.64 -66.05 -14.82
C GLN A 540 1.46 -64.74 -14.01
N ARG A 541 2.26 -63.70 -14.30
CA ARG A 541 1.82 -62.29 -14.31
C ARG A 541 2.62 -61.49 -15.35
N ARG A 542 1.92 -60.86 -16.30
CA ARG A 542 2.50 -59.90 -17.25
C ARG A 542 3.04 -58.68 -16.49
N HIS A 543 4.20 -58.16 -16.91
CA HIS A 543 5.03 -57.07 -16.34
C HIS A 543 6.05 -57.50 -15.27
N SER A 544 7.04 -58.29 -15.66
CA SER A 544 8.16 -58.73 -14.81
C SER A 544 9.42 -57.90 -15.08
N ILE A 545 9.54 -56.77 -14.39
CA ILE A 545 10.77 -55.99 -14.29
C ILE A 545 11.05 -55.86 -12.79
N VAL A 546 12.21 -56.36 -12.36
CA VAL A 546 12.54 -56.66 -10.96
C VAL A 546 13.43 -55.53 -10.40
N GLY A 547 13.07 -54.93 -9.26
CA GLY A 547 13.82 -53.85 -8.60
C GLY A 547 13.12 -52.48 -8.60
N LEU A 548 13.25 -51.74 -7.50
CA LEU A 548 12.65 -50.40 -7.33
C LEU A 548 13.23 -49.37 -8.33
N VAL A 549 14.54 -49.46 -8.59
CA VAL A 549 15.25 -48.68 -9.62
C VAL A 549 14.61 -48.82 -11.01
N ALA A 550 14.30 -50.05 -11.44
CA ALA A 550 13.72 -50.28 -12.75
C ALA A 550 12.27 -49.77 -12.83
N ASN A 551 11.52 -49.89 -11.73
CA ASN A 551 10.18 -49.31 -11.63
C ASN A 551 10.20 -47.78 -11.75
N ALA A 552 11.18 -47.12 -11.11
CA ALA A 552 11.37 -45.68 -11.23
C ALA A 552 11.74 -45.29 -12.68
N PHE A 553 12.65 -46.05 -13.31
CA PHE A 553 13.12 -45.78 -14.67
C PHE A 553 11.98 -45.81 -15.69
N ILE A 554 11.15 -46.85 -15.65
CA ILE A 554 10.06 -47.10 -16.61
C ILE A 554 8.84 -46.26 -16.28
N GLY A 555 8.52 -46.17 -14.99
CA GLY A 555 7.36 -45.42 -14.51
C GLY A 555 7.52 -43.90 -14.63
N LYS A 556 8.76 -43.41 -14.84
CA LYS A 556 9.12 -41.98 -14.86
C LYS A 556 8.63 -41.22 -13.62
N LYS A 557 8.50 -41.91 -12.49
CA LYS A 557 8.03 -41.38 -11.21
C LYS A 557 8.95 -41.82 -10.09
N ILE A 558 9.01 -41.00 -9.05
CA ILE A 558 9.71 -41.33 -7.80
C ILE A 558 9.06 -42.59 -7.20
N VAL A 559 9.89 -43.53 -6.80
CA VAL A 559 9.51 -44.73 -6.06
C VAL A 559 10.15 -44.63 -4.68
N ASN A 560 9.39 -44.21 -3.68
CA ASN A 560 9.83 -44.14 -2.29
C ASN A 560 9.19 -45.28 -1.49
N VAL A 561 10.02 -46.13 -0.88
CA VAL A 561 9.59 -47.30 -0.10
C VAL A 561 10.06 -47.13 1.36
N PRO A 562 9.14 -46.78 2.29
CA PRO A 562 9.48 -46.55 3.70
C PRO A 562 9.94 -47.80 4.46
N ASP A 563 9.47 -49.00 4.06
CA ASP A 563 9.94 -50.28 4.61
C ASP A 563 10.06 -51.33 3.49
N VAL A 564 11.28 -51.57 3.01
CA VAL A 564 11.55 -52.49 1.89
C VAL A 564 11.16 -53.94 2.19
N ALA A 565 11.10 -54.30 3.48
CA ALA A 565 10.64 -55.63 3.90
C ALA A 565 9.15 -55.89 3.57
N LEU A 566 8.38 -54.83 3.29
CA LEU A 566 6.96 -54.90 2.96
C LEU A 566 6.70 -54.80 1.45
N ASP A 567 7.72 -54.51 0.63
CA ASP A 567 7.57 -54.30 -0.81
C ASP A 567 8.13 -55.48 -1.61
N SER A 568 7.26 -56.17 -2.34
CA SER A 568 7.63 -57.35 -3.13
C SER A 568 8.49 -57.04 -4.36
N ARG A 569 8.66 -55.76 -4.72
CA ARG A 569 9.51 -55.30 -5.84
C ARG A 569 10.95 -55.07 -5.40
N TYR A 570 11.23 -55.02 -4.10
CA TYR A 570 12.56 -54.83 -3.56
C TYR A 570 13.47 -56.02 -3.87
N VAL A 571 14.70 -55.72 -4.29
CA VAL A 571 15.73 -56.72 -4.58
C VAL A 571 16.87 -56.49 -3.60
N PRO A 572 17.14 -57.44 -2.69
CA PRO A 572 18.19 -57.26 -1.69
C PRO A 572 19.57 -57.23 -2.34
N ASN A 573 20.22 -56.06 -2.31
CA ASN A 573 21.58 -55.81 -2.81
C ASN A 573 22.54 -55.29 -1.72
N LEU A 574 22.03 -54.68 -0.65
CA LEU A 574 22.79 -54.29 0.54
C LEU A 574 22.24 -54.95 1.81
N PRO A 575 23.10 -55.39 2.73
CA PRO A 575 22.66 -55.93 4.00
C PRO A 575 22.04 -54.81 4.85
N ASN A 576 20.91 -55.14 5.51
CA ASN A 576 20.20 -54.26 6.45
C ASN A 576 19.46 -53.05 5.86
N THR A 577 19.28 -52.94 4.54
CA THR A 577 18.42 -51.90 3.96
C THR A 577 17.00 -52.01 4.53
N ARG A 578 16.48 -50.90 5.03
CA ARG A 578 15.13 -50.76 5.59
C ARG A 578 14.27 -49.83 4.77
N SER A 579 14.81 -48.78 4.14
CA SER A 579 14.06 -47.94 3.20
C SER A 579 14.90 -47.65 1.96
N GLU A 580 14.24 -47.46 0.83
CA GLU A 580 14.87 -47.16 -0.45
C GLU A 580 14.04 -46.11 -1.20
N ILE A 581 14.71 -45.15 -1.83
CA ILE A 581 14.10 -44.18 -2.75
C ILE A 581 14.85 -44.21 -4.08
N ALA A 582 14.10 -44.49 -5.15
CA ALA A 582 14.58 -44.42 -6.52
C ALA A 582 13.93 -43.24 -7.23
N VAL A 583 14.74 -42.30 -7.71
CA VAL A 583 14.32 -41.05 -8.35
C VAL A 583 14.78 -41.05 -9.81
N PRO A 584 13.86 -41.05 -10.79
CA PRO A 584 14.24 -41.03 -12.19
C PRO A 584 14.72 -39.63 -12.61
N MET A 585 15.78 -39.59 -13.40
CA MET A 585 16.29 -38.40 -14.06
C MET A 585 15.61 -38.30 -15.42
N VAL A 586 14.59 -37.46 -15.55
CA VAL A 586 13.75 -37.37 -16.77
C VAL A 586 13.94 -36.02 -17.46
N VAL A 587 14.12 -36.05 -18.79
CA VAL A 587 14.10 -34.86 -19.64
C VAL A 587 13.09 -35.08 -20.75
N HIS A 588 12.12 -34.17 -20.88
CA HIS A 588 10.92 -34.33 -21.72
C HIS A 588 10.21 -35.65 -21.38
N GLU A 589 10.32 -36.66 -22.24
CA GLU A 589 9.71 -37.98 -22.09
C GLU A 589 10.75 -39.11 -21.98
N LYS A 590 12.04 -38.77 -21.86
CA LYS A 590 13.12 -39.76 -21.83
C LYS A 590 13.73 -39.85 -20.45
N THR A 591 13.81 -41.06 -19.92
CA THR A 591 14.57 -41.33 -18.69
C THR A 591 16.06 -41.42 -19.03
N MET A 592 16.81 -40.45 -18.52
CA MET A 592 18.26 -40.32 -18.68
C MET A 592 19.03 -41.17 -17.67
N GLY A 593 18.38 -41.64 -16.61
CA GLY A 593 18.97 -42.49 -15.58
C GLY A 593 18.11 -42.50 -14.31
N VAL A 594 18.63 -43.10 -13.23
CA VAL A 594 17.99 -43.15 -11.91
C VAL A 594 19.03 -42.85 -10.84
N ILE A 595 18.62 -42.06 -9.85
CA ILE A 595 19.34 -41.89 -8.58
C ILE A 595 18.69 -42.85 -7.58
N ASP A 596 19.47 -43.74 -6.99
CA ASP A 596 19.03 -44.71 -5.99
C ASP A 596 19.68 -44.39 -4.65
N LEU A 597 18.87 -44.31 -3.58
CA LEU A 597 19.35 -44.13 -2.22
C LEU A 597 18.75 -45.21 -1.31
N GLN A 598 19.61 -45.85 -0.52
CA GLN A 598 19.23 -46.89 0.43
C GLN A 598 19.67 -46.53 1.85
N SER A 599 18.82 -46.83 2.83
CA SER A 599 19.07 -46.56 4.25
C SER A 599 18.70 -47.75 5.12
N SER A 600 19.46 -47.97 6.20
CA SER A 600 19.12 -48.92 7.26
C SER A 600 18.06 -48.41 8.24
N VAL A 601 17.56 -47.18 8.06
CA VAL A 601 16.51 -46.57 8.89
C VAL A 601 15.17 -46.69 8.16
N ARG A 602 14.11 -47.11 8.85
CA ARG A 602 12.76 -47.14 8.26
C ARG A 602 12.25 -45.71 8.04
N GLY A 603 11.59 -45.47 6.91
CA GLY A 603 10.99 -44.18 6.59
C GLY A 603 12.00 -43.03 6.53
N ARG A 604 13.26 -43.31 6.13
CA ARG A 604 14.33 -42.30 6.12
C ARG A 604 14.04 -41.12 5.18
N PHE A 605 13.30 -41.36 4.11
CA PHE A 605 13.04 -40.41 3.04
C PHE A 605 11.60 -39.89 3.15
N ASP A 606 11.47 -38.65 3.60
CA ASP A 606 10.21 -37.89 3.71
C ASP A 606 9.90 -37.10 2.42
N GLU A 607 8.77 -36.38 2.41
CA GLU A 607 8.37 -35.54 1.27
C GLU A 607 9.41 -34.46 0.94
N ASP A 608 10.12 -33.94 1.94
CA ASP A 608 11.22 -33.00 1.75
C ASP A 608 12.42 -33.66 1.05
N SER A 609 12.68 -34.93 1.33
CA SER A 609 13.69 -35.72 0.63
C SER A 609 13.31 -35.97 -0.82
N GLU A 610 12.06 -36.35 -1.09
CA GLU A 610 11.54 -36.51 -2.45
C GLU A 610 11.68 -35.24 -3.28
N ARG A 611 11.27 -34.08 -2.73
CA ARG A 611 11.37 -32.78 -3.41
C ARG A 611 12.82 -32.40 -3.70
N ARG A 612 13.73 -32.56 -2.73
CA ARG A 612 15.15 -32.20 -2.89
C ARG A 612 15.84 -33.10 -3.91
N ILE A 613 15.72 -34.42 -3.78
CA ILE A 613 16.35 -35.37 -4.70
C ILE A 613 15.74 -35.24 -6.09
N GLY A 614 14.42 -35.07 -6.20
CA GLY A 614 13.72 -34.81 -7.46
C GLY A 614 14.22 -33.54 -8.18
N THR A 615 14.45 -32.46 -7.43
CA THR A 615 15.00 -31.21 -7.99
C THR A 615 16.41 -31.44 -8.54
N LEU A 616 17.27 -32.12 -7.79
CA LEU A 616 18.62 -32.47 -8.24
C LEU A 616 18.60 -33.41 -9.45
N ALA A 617 17.68 -34.39 -9.47
CA ALA A 617 17.49 -35.32 -10.57
C ALA A 617 17.11 -34.60 -11.86
N ASN A 618 16.22 -33.61 -11.81
CA ASN A 618 15.84 -32.82 -13.00
C ASN A 618 17.01 -32.02 -13.58
N HIS A 619 17.84 -31.42 -12.71
CA HIS A 619 19.05 -30.72 -13.14
C HIS A 619 20.08 -31.68 -13.73
N ALA A 620 20.32 -32.82 -13.07
CA ALA A 620 21.22 -33.85 -13.56
C ALA A 620 20.75 -34.45 -14.89
N ALA A 621 19.45 -34.70 -15.05
CA ALA A 621 18.87 -35.21 -16.29
C ALA A 621 19.18 -34.27 -17.47
N THR A 622 19.02 -32.96 -17.25
CA THR A 622 19.33 -31.93 -18.25
C THR A 622 20.81 -31.90 -18.60
N ALA A 623 21.69 -31.96 -17.59
CA ALA A 623 23.14 -31.99 -17.79
C ALA A 623 23.58 -33.24 -18.57
N LEU A 624 23.03 -34.41 -18.22
CA LEU A 624 23.32 -35.68 -18.88
C LEU A 624 22.87 -35.68 -20.34
N GLU A 625 21.68 -35.16 -20.65
CA GLU A 625 21.21 -35.06 -22.05
C GLU A 625 22.08 -34.09 -22.85
N ASN A 626 22.46 -32.94 -22.27
CA ASN A 626 23.37 -31.99 -22.93
C ASN A 626 24.75 -32.62 -23.21
N ALA A 627 25.35 -33.28 -22.21
CA ALA A 627 26.63 -33.98 -22.37
C ALA A 627 26.55 -35.07 -23.45
N ARG A 628 25.46 -35.84 -23.47
CA ARG A 628 25.21 -36.88 -24.48
C ARG A 628 25.05 -36.30 -25.89
N LEU A 629 24.21 -35.29 -26.06
CA LEU A 629 24.03 -34.61 -27.35
C LEU A 629 25.33 -33.99 -27.83
N GLN A 630 26.08 -33.35 -26.94
CA GLN A 630 27.39 -32.78 -27.27
C GLN A 630 28.36 -33.88 -27.71
N ALA A 631 28.45 -35.00 -26.99
CA ALA A 631 29.29 -36.13 -27.40
C ALA A 631 28.91 -36.65 -28.79
N GLN A 632 27.61 -36.78 -29.08
CA GLN A 632 27.11 -37.18 -30.41
C GLN A 632 27.47 -36.17 -31.50
N TYR A 633 27.27 -34.88 -31.25
CA TYR A 633 27.68 -33.82 -32.18
C TYR A 633 29.19 -33.82 -32.42
N TRP A 634 29.99 -34.02 -31.37
CA TRP A 634 31.44 -34.11 -31.50
C TRP A 634 31.87 -35.31 -32.34
N GLU A 635 31.24 -36.48 -32.15
CA GLU A 635 31.55 -37.67 -32.96
C GLU A 635 31.18 -37.44 -34.44
N MET A 636 29.99 -36.91 -34.71
CA MET A 636 29.54 -36.58 -36.07
C MET A 636 30.43 -35.52 -36.73
N ALA A 637 30.87 -34.51 -35.97
CA ALA A 637 31.74 -33.44 -36.45
C ALA A 637 33.18 -33.90 -36.71
N GLN A 638 33.57 -35.11 -36.30
CA GLN A 638 34.88 -35.72 -36.57
C GLN A 638 34.87 -36.66 -37.78
N ARG A 639 33.72 -36.85 -38.45
CA ARG A 639 33.58 -37.75 -39.60
C ARG A 639 33.36 -37.00 -40.92
N ASP A 640 33.81 -37.60 -42.01
CA ASP A 640 33.54 -37.14 -43.38
C ASP A 640 32.12 -37.57 -43.79
N LYS A 641 31.32 -36.62 -44.28
CA LYS A 641 29.89 -36.84 -44.60
C LYS A 641 29.66 -37.84 -45.74
N LEU A 642 30.62 -38.00 -46.66
CA LEU A 642 30.45 -38.86 -47.83
C LEU A 642 30.82 -40.32 -47.52
N THR A 643 31.97 -40.52 -46.86
CA THR A 643 32.62 -41.82 -46.64
C THR A 643 32.43 -42.38 -45.23
N ASN A 644 31.97 -41.57 -44.28
CA ASN A 644 31.83 -41.89 -42.85
C ASN A 644 33.14 -42.24 -42.12
N LEU A 645 34.29 -42.02 -42.78
CA LEU A 645 35.63 -42.12 -42.19
C LEU A 645 35.92 -40.89 -41.31
N ARG A 646 37.05 -40.89 -40.60
CA ARG A 646 37.50 -39.69 -39.88
C ARG A 646 37.81 -38.56 -40.87
N ASN A 647 37.55 -37.32 -40.50
CA ASN A 647 37.85 -36.16 -41.33
C ASN A 647 39.28 -35.65 -41.11
N LEU A 648 39.71 -34.72 -41.96
CA LEU A 648 41.04 -34.11 -41.90
C LEU A 648 41.36 -33.51 -40.53
N ARG A 649 40.39 -32.83 -39.89
CA ARG A 649 40.58 -32.23 -38.56
C ARG A 649 40.91 -33.28 -37.50
N PHE A 650 40.15 -34.37 -37.46
CA PHE A 650 40.43 -35.48 -36.54
C PHE A 650 41.80 -36.10 -36.80
N PHE A 651 42.17 -36.26 -38.07
CA PHE A 651 43.48 -36.79 -38.45
C PHE A 651 44.62 -35.92 -37.91
N ASP A 652 44.57 -34.60 -38.12
CA ASP A 652 45.63 -33.69 -37.67
C ASP A 652 45.82 -33.71 -36.15
N GLU A 653 44.71 -33.72 -35.41
CA GLU A 653 44.72 -33.83 -33.94
C GLU A 653 45.30 -35.18 -33.50
N LYS A 654 44.80 -36.29 -34.08
CA LYS A 654 45.21 -37.64 -33.72
C LYS A 654 46.68 -37.94 -34.05
N LEU A 655 47.18 -37.45 -35.18
CA LEU A 655 48.57 -37.63 -35.59
C LEU A 655 49.52 -36.96 -34.59
N LYS A 656 49.23 -35.72 -34.18
CA LYS A 656 50.04 -35.01 -33.18
C LYS A 656 50.07 -35.75 -31.84
N GLU A 657 48.90 -36.22 -31.38
CA GLU A 657 48.80 -36.99 -30.14
C GLU A 657 49.62 -38.28 -30.19
N GLU A 658 49.49 -39.06 -31.27
CA GLU A 658 50.16 -40.35 -31.41
C GLU A 658 51.67 -40.21 -31.63
N LEU A 659 52.15 -39.19 -32.34
CA LEU A 659 53.60 -38.94 -32.47
C LEU A 659 54.22 -38.54 -31.13
N ALA A 660 53.54 -37.68 -30.36
CA ALA A 660 53.97 -37.33 -29.02
C ALA A 660 53.97 -38.54 -28.06
N ARG A 661 53.06 -39.50 -28.25
CA ARG A 661 53.05 -40.77 -27.51
C ARG A 661 54.18 -41.70 -27.96
N ALA A 662 54.41 -41.81 -29.27
CA ALA A 662 55.46 -42.62 -29.87
C ALA A 662 56.86 -42.21 -29.38
N GLU A 663 57.12 -40.90 -29.31
CA GLU A 663 58.37 -40.36 -28.74
C GLU A 663 58.50 -40.66 -27.25
N ARG A 664 57.43 -40.45 -26.47
CA ARG A 664 57.44 -40.72 -25.01
C ARG A 664 57.63 -42.18 -24.66
N HIS A 665 57.04 -43.08 -25.43
CA HIS A 665 57.03 -44.52 -25.17
C HIS A 665 57.98 -45.32 -26.07
N TYR A 666 58.79 -44.64 -26.89
CA TYR A 666 59.79 -45.24 -27.77
C TYR A 666 59.25 -46.35 -28.70
N TYR A 667 58.07 -46.16 -29.28
CA TYR A 667 57.52 -47.05 -30.30
C TYR A 667 57.49 -46.41 -31.69
N GLU A 668 57.41 -47.23 -32.74
CA GLU A 668 57.29 -46.76 -34.12
C GLU A 668 55.84 -46.45 -34.49
N CYS A 669 55.62 -45.29 -35.11
CA CYS A 669 54.33 -44.90 -35.67
C CYS A 669 54.49 -44.71 -37.18
N SER A 670 53.74 -45.47 -37.97
CA SER A 670 53.78 -45.37 -39.43
C SER A 670 52.57 -44.63 -39.98
N LEU A 671 52.77 -43.97 -41.12
CA LEU A 671 51.77 -43.23 -41.86
C LEU A 671 51.67 -43.78 -43.29
N ILE A 672 50.46 -43.94 -43.81
CA ILE A 672 50.22 -44.32 -45.20
C ILE A 672 49.38 -43.22 -45.85
N MET A 673 49.92 -42.54 -46.86
CA MET A 673 49.16 -41.67 -47.75
C MET A 673 48.66 -42.47 -48.96
N ILE A 674 47.39 -42.30 -49.32
CA ILE A 674 46.68 -43.12 -50.32
C ILE A 674 45.92 -42.18 -51.24
N ASP A 675 45.94 -42.47 -52.54
CA ASP A 675 45.14 -41.73 -53.52
C ASP A 675 44.60 -42.66 -54.60
N ILE A 676 43.37 -42.38 -55.05
CA ILE A 676 42.70 -43.10 -56.14
C ILE A 676 43.29 -42.68 -57.48
N ASP A 677 43.90 -43.64 -58.16
CA ASP A 677 44.50 -43.43 -59.46
C ASP A 677 43.42 -43.05 -60.50
N ASP A 678 43.66 -41.97 -61.23
CA ASP A 678 42.79 -41.49 -62.32
C ASP A 678 41.33 -41.14 -61.91
N PHE A 679 41.10 -40.78 -60.64
CA PHE A 679 39.76 -40.42 -60.15
C PHE A 679 39.09 -39.29 -60.94
N LYS A 680 39.86 -38.29 -61.39
CA LYS A 680 39.34 -37.23 -62.26
C LYS A 680 38.78 -37.79 -63.57
N HIS A 681 39.47 -38.74 -64.21
CA HIS A 681 38.97 -39.40 -65.41
C HIS A 681 37.67 -40.14 -65.13
N TYR A 682 37.59 -40.86 -64.01
CA TYR A 682 36.35 -41.53 -63.59
C TYR A 682 35.18 -40.53 -63.44
N ASN A 683 35.40 -39.39 -62.79
CA ASN A 683 34.37 -38.35 -62.64
C ASN A 683 34.00 -37.69 -63.97
N ASP A 684 34.97 -37.39 -64.82
CA ASP A 684 34.74 -36.74 -66.12
C ASP A 684 33.97 -37.66 -67.07
N SER A 685 34.15 -38.99 -66.95
CA SER A 685 33.44 -40.00 -67.76
C SER A 685 32.04 -40.36 -67.25
N PHE A 686 31.83 -40.46 -65.93
CA PHE A 686 30.61 -41.04 -65.35
C PHE A 686 29.83 -40.08 -64.42
N GLY A 687 30.38 -38.88 -64.19
CA GLY A 687 29.78 -37.86 -63.34
C GLY A 687 30.06 -38.05 -61.84
N HIS A 688 30.03 -36.93 -61.11
CA HIS A 688 30.29 -36.88 -59.67
C HIS A 688 29.40 -37.82 -58.80
N PRO A 689 28.10 -38.04 -59.09
CA PRO A 689 27.31 -38.97 -58.30
C PRO A 689 27.85 -40.40 -58.31
N VAL A 690 28.37 -40.86 -59.45
CA VAL A 690 28.97 -42.20 -59.59
C VAL A 690 30.36 -42.21 -58.93
N GLY A 691 31.15 -41.15 -59.08
CA GLY A 691 32.42 -41.00 -58.36
C GLY A 691 32.26 -41.01 -56.83
N ASN A 692 31.16 -40.47 -56.30
CA ASN A 692 30.81 -40.55 -54.88
C ASN A 692 30.56 -41.99 -54.41
N LEU A 693 29.98 -42.84 -55.26
CA LEU A 693 29.83 -44.28 -54.97
C LEU A 693 31.20 -44.96 -54.97
N LEU A 694 32.07 -44.63 -55.93
CA LEU A 694 33.44 -45.12 -55.98
C LEU A 694 34.20 -44.79 -54.69
N LEU A 695 34.14 -43.54 -54.22
CA LEU A 695 34.78 -43.11 -52.97
C LEU A 695 34.31 -43.93 -51.76
N ARG A 696 33.00 -44.23 -51.67
CA ARG A 696 32.43 -45.06 -50.59
C ARG A 696 32.90 -46.51 -50.67
N SER A 697 33.00 -47.08 -51.87
CA SER A 697 33.45 -48.46 -52.06
C SER A 697 34.95 -48.59 -51.74
N VAL A 698 35.77 -47.65 -52.21
CA VAL A 698 37.20 -47.61 -51.87
C VAL A 698 37.41 -47.41 -50.38
N ALA A 699 36.71 -46.48 -49.73
CA ALA A 699 36.77 -46.27 -48.29
C ALA A 699 36.49 -47.56 -47.50
N ARG A 700 35.44 -48.31 -47.86
CA ARG A 700 35.11 -49.60 -47.25
C ARG A 700 36.20 -50.65 -47.48
N ALA A 701 36.75 -50.72 -48.69
CA ALA A 701 37.83 -51.66 -49.03
C ALA A 701 39.15 -51.36 -48.30
N ILE A 702 39.46 -50.08 -48.06
CA ILE A 702 40.61 -49.68 -47.23
C ILE A 702 40.34 -50.07 -45.77
N GLN A 703 39.15 -49.74 -45.24
CA GLN A 703 38.79 -50.01 -43.85
C GLN A 703 38.83 -51.50 -43.51
N SER A 704 38.38 -52.39 -44.41
CA SER A 704 38.42 -53.84 -44.20
C SER A 704 39.84 -54.42 -44.15
N ALA A 705 40.83 -53.69 -44.68
CA ALA A 705 42.24 -54.06 -44.65
C ALA A 705 42.96 -53.55 -43.40
N LEU A 706 42.31 -52.79 -42.53
CA LEU A 706 42.86 -52.26 -41.27
C LEU A 706 42.33 -53.03 -40.06
N ARG A 707 43.00 -52.89 -38.91
CA ARG A 707 42.52 -53.50 -37.66
C ARG A 707 41.41 -52.64 -37.07
N GLY A 708 40.16 -53.11 -37.20
CA GLY A 708 38.95 -52.33 -36.94
C GLY A 708 38.77 -51.72 -35.53
N GLU A 709 39.43 -52.23 -34.48
CA GLU A 709 39.17 -51.77 -33.09
C GLU A 709 40.43 -51.56 -32.24
N THR A 710 41.64 -51.79 -32.77
CA THR A 710 42.87 -51.90 -31.95
C THR A 710 43.95 -50.85 -32.20
N GLY A 711 43.64 -49.74 -32.89
CA GLY A 711 44.50 -48.54 -32.91
C GLY A 711 44.76 -47.90 -34.27
N ASP A 712 44.46 -48.59 -35.38
CA ASP A 712 44.63 -48.03 -36.73
C ASP A 712 43.59 -46.92 -36.97
N THR A 713 44.03 -45.75 -37.40
CA THR A 713 43.13 -44.63 -37.73
C THR A 713 43.09 -44.41 -39.22
N LEU A 714 41.90 -44.46 -39.83
CA LEU A 714 41.68 -44.13 -41.24
C LEU A 714 40.89 -42.82 -41.37
N ALA A 715 41.42 -41.89 -42.15
CA ALA A 715 40.78 -40.61 -42.44
C ALA A 715 40.74 -40.31 -43.94
N ARG A 716 39.74 -39.54 -44.36
CA ARG A 716 39.72 -38.91 -45.67
C ARG A 716 40.46 -37.57 -45.58
N TYR A 717 41.57 -37.49 -46.30
CA TYR A 717 42.48 -36.35 -46.27
C TYR A 717 42.04 -35.26 -47.25
N GLY A 718 41.63 -35.66 -48.45
CA GLY A 718 41.27 -34.76 -49.55
C GLY A 718 40.09 -35.24 -50.38
N GLY A 719 40.01 -34.76 -51.63
CA GLY A 719 38.94 -35.12 -52.57
C GLY A 719 38.90 -36.62 -52.86
N GLU A 720 40.04 -37.20 -53.22
CA GLU A 720 40.24 -38.62 -53.53
C GLU A 720 41.35 -39.28 -52.69
N GLU A 721 41.83 -38.56 -51.68
CA GLU A 721 42.97 -38.93 -50.86
C GLU A 721 42.53 -39.44 -49.48
N PHE A 722 43.18 -40.50 -49.02
CA PHE A 722 42.98 -41.11 -47.71
C PHE A 722 44.32 -41.24 -46.98
N VAL A 723 44.28 -41.23 -45.66
CA VAL A 723 45.48 -41.36 -44.83
C VAL A 723 45.23 -42.30 -43.67
N CYS A 724 46.23 -43.14 -43.37
CA CYS A 724 46.19 -44.09 -42.26
C CYS A 724 47.29 -43.79 -41.25
N ILE A 725 46.94 -43.69 -39.96
CA ILE A 725 47.88 -43.67 -38.83
C ILE A 725 47.94 -45.07 -38.24
N LEU A 726 49.15 -45.63 -38.11
CA LEU A 726 49.39 -46.98 -37.63
C LEU A 726 50.34 -46.94 -36.41
N PRO A 727 49.80 -46.81 -35.18
CA PRO A 727 50.59 -46.90 -33.96
C PRO A 727 51.21 -48.30 -33.80
N PHE A 728 52.40 -48.38 -33.22
CA PHE A 728 53.16 -49.62 -33.00
C PHE A 728 53.49 -50.41 -34.28
N ALA A 729 53.38 -49.80 -35.46
CA ALA A 729 53.67 -50.43 -36.73
C ALA A 729 55.05 -49.98 -37.24
N SER A 730 55.96 -50.94 -37.39
CA SER A 730 57.23 -50.72 -38.07
C SER A 730 57.05 -50.46 -39.56
N GLY A 731 58.04 -49.86 -40.21
CA GLY A 731 57.98 -49.58 -41.65
C GLY A 731 57.76 -50.83 -42.52
N LYS A 732 58.21 -52.01 -42.05
CA LYS A 732 57.92 -53.29 -42.71
C LYS A 732 56.45 -53.68 -42.58
N VAL A 733 55.90 -53.61 -41.36
CA VAL A 733 54.49 -53.94 -41.09
C VAL A 733 53.57 -52.97 -41.82
N ALA A 734 53.92 -51.68 -41.85
CA ALA A 734 53.16 -50.66 -42.57
C ALA A 734 53.18 -50.90 -44.10
N ALA A 735 54.31 -51.33 -44.67
CA ALA A 735 54.39 -51.71 -46.08
C ALA A 735 53.52 -52.93 -46.41
N GLU A 736 53.49 -53.93 -45.52
CA GLU A 736 52.60 -55.10 -45.66
C GLU A 736 51.11 -54.69 -45.60
N ILE A 737 50.75 -53.78 -44.69
CA ILE A 737 49.39 -53.24 -44.59
C ILE A 737 49.04 -52.44 -45.85
N ALA A 738 49.95 -51.59 -46.34
CA ALA A 738 49.75 -50.82 -47.58
C ALA A 738 49.50 -51.74 -48.79
N GLU A 739 50.26 -52.82 -48.94
CA GLU A 739 50.03 -53.80 -50.02
C GLU A 739 48.71 -54.56 -49.83
N ARG A 740 48.31 -54.84 -48.59
CA ARG A 740 47.01 -55.44 -48.30
C ARG A 740 45.86 -54.50 -48.67
N ILE A 741 45.97 -53.21 -48.34
CA ILE A 741 45.00 -52.17 -48.73
C ILE A 741 44.87 -52.12 -50.25
N ARG A 742 46.00 -52.03 -50.98
CA ARG A 742 46.03 -52.01 -52.44
C ARG A 742 45.32 -53.22 -53.06
N LYS A 743 45.60 -54.42 -52.54
CA LYS A 743 44.96 -55.66 -53.01
C LYS A 743 43.46 -55.71 -52.67
N SER A 744 43.05 -55.17 -51.52
CA SER A 744 41.64 -55.09 -51.11
C SER A 744 40.82 -54.24 -52.09
N VAL A 745 41.35 -53.08 -52.49
CA VAL A 745 40.71 -52.22 -53.51
C VAL A 745 40.64 -52.91 -54.88
N LEU A 746 41.70 -53.61 -55.29
CA LEU A 746 41.68 -54.41 -56.52
C LEU A 746 40.62 -55.52 -56.47
N ALA A 747 40.47 -56.22 -55.35
CA ALA A 747 39.44 -57.24 -55.19
C ALA A 747 38.02 -56.64 -55.25
N ALA A 748 37.82 -55.45 -54.70
CA ALA A 748 36.54 -54.73 -54.72
C ALA A 748 36.13 -54.22 -56.12
N ASN A 749 36.99 -54.30 -57.15
CA ASN A 749 36.66 -53.85 -58.50
C ASN A 749 35.43 -54.55 -59.10
N GLN A 750 35.13 -55.78 -58.67
CA GLN A 750 33.94 -56.51 -59.12
C GLN A 750 32.63 -55.82 -58.71
N ASP A 751 32.68 -55.08 -57.60
CA ASP A 751 31.53 -54.38 -57.01
C ASP A 751 31.51 -52.87 -57.33
N ILE A 752 32.52 -52.38 -58.07
CA ILE A 752 32.65 -50.97 -58.44
C ILE A 752 32.14 -50.77 -59.87
N PRO A 753 31.12 -49.90 -60.08
CA PRO A 753 30.62 -49.59 -61.41
C PRO A 753 31.73 -49.07 -62.34
N HIS A 754 31.68 -49.44 -63.63
CA HIS A 754 32.61 -48.93 -64.66
C HIS A 754 34.11 -49.12 -64.35
N ALA A 755 34.47 -50.03 -63.43
CA ALA A 755 35.85 -50.19 -63.01
C ALA A 755 36.79 -50.61 -64.16
N THR A 756 36.30 -51.44 -65.07
CA THR A 756 37.04 -51.90 -66.26
C THR A 756 37.25 -50.82 -67.33
N GLU A 757 36.54 -49.69 -67.24
CA GLU A 757 36.62 -48.58 -68.19
C GLU A 757 37.67 -47.53 -67.78
N GLN A 758 38.38 -47.75 -66.67
CA GLN A 758 39.50 -46.93 -66.25
C GLN A 758 40.75 -47.14 -67.14
N PRO A 759 41.70 -46.19 -67.17
CA PRO A 759 42.91 -46.28 -68.00
C PRO A 759 43.76 -47.55 -67.77
N GLN A 760 43.72 -48.12 -66.55
CA GLN A 760 44.43 -49.37 -66.22
C GLN A 760 43.55 -50.62 -66.33
N GLY A 761 42.34 -50.51 -66.87
CA GLY A 761 41.34 -51.59 -66.92
C GLY A 761 40.79 -51.99 -65.54
N CYS A 762 41.08 -51.19 -64.52
CA CYS A 762 40.61 -51.36 -63.14
C CYS A 762 40.72 -50.02 -62.40
N VAL A 763 39.95 -49.86 -61.33
CA VAL A 763 40.19 -48.85 -60.30
C VAL A 763 41.32 -49.33 -59.41
N SER A 764 42.38 -48.53 -59.35
CA SER A 764 43.56 -48.79 -58.54
C SER A 764 43.83 -47.63 -57.57
N ILE A 765 44.72 -47.88 -56.61
CA ILE A 765 45.21 -46.86 -55.69
C ILE A 765 46.73 -46.89 -55.64
N SER A 766 47.33 -45.72 -55.50
CA SER A 766 48.75 -45.52 -55.22
C SER A 766 48.94 -45.20 -53.75
N LEU A 767 50.05 -45.67 -53.15
CA LEU A 767 50.30 -45.51 -51.73
C LEU A 767 51.75 -45.10 -51.43
N GLY A 768 51.95 -44.18 -50.50
CA GLY A 768 53.24 -43.81 -49.94
C GLY A 768 53.28 -44.06 -48.43
N VAL A 769 54.32 -44.75 -47.95
CA VAL A 769 54.47 -45.10 -46.53
C VAL A 769 55.65 -44.35 -45.94
N SER A 770 55.51 -43.78 -44.74
CA SER A 770 56.61 -43.22 -43.93
C SER A 770 56.51 -43.69 -42.48
N THR A 771 57.64 -43.72 -41.76
CA THR A 771 57.68 -44.23 -40.38
C THR A 771 58.51 -43.34 -39.46
N PHE A 772 57.91 -42.92 -38.34
CA PHE A 772 58.62 -42.23 -37.25
C PHE A 772 59.02 -43.23 -36.15
N PRO A 773 60.21 -43.12 -35.54
CA PRO A 773 61.32 -42.23 -35.91
C PRO A 773 62.35 -42.86 -36.87
N SER A 774 62.24 -44.16 -37.19
CA SER A 774 63.31 -44.93 -37.84
C SER A 774 63.60 -44.54 -39.29
N ASP A 775 62.60 -44.02 -39.99
CA ASP A 775 62.70 -43.57 -41.38
C ASP A 775 62.66 -42.03 -41.47
N VAL A 776 61.73 -41.40 -40.74
CA VAL A 776 61.61 -39.94 -40.63
C VAL A 776 61.78 -39.53 -39.16
N PRO A 777 62.94 -38.96 -38.76
CA PRO A 777 63.19 -38.56 -37.37
C PRO A 777 62.43 -37.32 -36.93
N GLU A 778 61.98 -36.48 -37.87
CA GLU A 778 61.27 -35.23 -37.60
C GLU A 778 59.76 -35.44 -37.72
N MET A 779 59.02 -35.27 -36.61
CA MET A 779 57.57 -35.49 -36.57
C MET A 779 56.81 -34.71 -37.65
N ASP A 780 57.18 -33.44 -37.85
CA ASP A 780 56.52 -32.53 -38.79
C ASP A 780 56.75 -32.90 -40.26
N LYS A 781 57.74 -33.75 -40.57
CA LYS A 781 58.08 -34.19 -41.92
C LYS A 781 57.42 -35.50 -42.32
N LEU A 782 56.80 -36.21 -41.38
CA LEU A 782 56.27 -37.56 -41.63
C LEU A 782 55.23 -37.59 -42.75
N LEU A 783 54.30 -36.62 -42.76
CA LEU A 783 53.26 -36.49 -43.77
C LEU A 783 53.83 -36.09 -45.14
N GLU A 784 54.76 -35.12 -45.16
CA GLU A 784 55.42 -34.66 -46.38
C GLU A 784 56.16 -35.81 -47.08
N VAL A 785 56.86 -36.65 -46.32
CA VAL A 785 57.59 -37.81 -46.86
C VAL A 785 56.63 -38.88 -47.39
N ALA A 786 55.50 -39.13 -46.71
CA ALA A 786 54.48 -40.05 -47.20
C ALA A 786 53.88 -39.57 -48.54
N ASP A 787 53.57 -38.28 -48.65
CA ASP A 787 53.04 -37.66 -49.86
C ASP A 787 54.04 -37.70 -51.03
N GLN A 788 55.31 -37.40 -50.79
CA GLN A 788 56.37 -37.54 -51.80
C GLN A 788 56.46 -38.98 -52.32
N ARG A 789 56.30 -39.98 -51.45
CA ARG A 789 56.32 -41.40 -51.84
C ARG A 789 55.06 -41.80 -52.60
N LEU A 790 53.90 -41.26 -52.24
CA LEU A 790 52.67 -41.43 -53.02
C LEU A 790 52.87 -40.87 -54.44
N TYR A 791 53.46 -39.69 -54.56
CA TYR A 791 53.76 -39.08 -55.86
C TYR A 791 54.71 -39.95 -56.71
N LEU A 792 55.74 -40.56 -56.08
CA LEU A 792 56.61 -41.52 -56.75
C LEU A 792 55.86 -42.76 -57.22
N ALA A 793 54.93 -43.29 -56.42
CA ALA A 793 54.08 -44.41 -56.81
C ALA A 793 53.24 -44.08 -58.06
N LYS A 794 52.61 -42.89 -58.09
CA LYS A 794 51.87 -42.40 -59.27
C LYS A 794 52.76 -42.28 -60.50
N ARG A 795 53.95 -41.68 -60.37
CA ARG A 795 54.90 -41.50 -61.50
C ARG A 795 55.50 -42.79 -62.02
N ALA A 796 55.69 -43.79 -61.17
CA ALA A 796 56.25 -45.07 -61.56
C ALA A 796 55.25 -45.97 -62.30
N GLY A 797 54.02 -45.50 -62.52
CA GLY A 797 52.98 -46.22 -63.28
C GLY A 797 51.79 -46.66 -62.43
N LYS A 798 51.55 -46.02 -61.28
CA LYS A 798 50.35 -46.19 -60.44
C LYS A 798 50.17 -47.60 -59.88
N ASN A 799 49.08 -47.87 -59.15
CA ASN A 799 48.73 -49.18 -58.59
C ASN A 799 49.89 -49.85 -57.82
N ARG A 800 50.55 -49.12 -56.93
CA ARG A 800 51.72 -49.63 -56.19
C ARG A 800 51.97 -48.89 -54.89
N VAL A 801 52.76 -49.53 -54.04
CA VAL A 801 53.23 -48.97 -52.77
C VAL A 801 54.69 -48.52 -52.91
N PHE A 802 55.01 -47.32 -52.44
CA PHE A 802 56.38 -46.87 -52.20
C PHE A 802 56.65 -46.83 -50.70
N ALA A 803 57.59 -47.67 -50.25
CA ALA A 803 57.98 -47.76 -48.85
C ALA A 803 59.47 -48.12 -48.72
N PRO A 804 60.22 -47.58 -47.74
CA PRO A 804 61.63 -47.91 -47.53
C PRO A 804 61.89 -49.41 -47.41
N ALA A 805 61.00 -50.11 -46.70
CA ALA A 805 61.10 -51.56 -46.46
C ALA A 805 60.98 -52.41 -47.75
N LEU A 806 60.46 -51.85 -48.84
CA LEU A 806 60.36 -52.51 -50.16
C LEU A 806 61.60 -52.26 -51.03
N GLY A 807 62.56 -51.44 -50.59
CA GLY A 807 63.77 -51.10 -51.36
C GLY A 807 63.50 -50.28 -52.62
N ASN A 808 62.30 -49.72 -52.76
CA ASN A 808 61.86 -48.98 -53.95
C ASN A 808 61.82 -47.45 -53.76
N CYS A 809 62.21 -46.95 -52.58
CA CYS A 809 62.32 -45.53 -52.31
C CYS A 809 63.73 -45.00 -52.65
N PRO A 810 63.85 -43.83 -53.31
CA PRO A 810 65.13 -43.16 -53.44
C PRO A 810 65.68 -42.79 -52.05
N GLN A 811 67.00 -42.85 -51.87
CA GLN A 811 67.62 -42.38 -50.62
C GLN A 811 67.33 -40.88 -50.46
N ILE A 812 66.55 -40.52 -49.45
CA ILE A 812 66.34 -39.13 -49.05
C ILE A 812 67.68 -38.66 -48.50
N ARG A 813 68.37 -37.76 -49.22
CA ARG A 813 69.59 -37.13 -48.70
C ARG A 813 69.20 -36.34 -47.45
N ARG A 814 69.82 -36.70 -46.33
CA ARG A 814 69.73 -35.99 -45.04
C ARG A 814 70.02 -34.52 -45.19
#